data_AF-A0AAQ3XSP9-F1
#
_entry.id   AF-A0AAQ3XSP9-F1
#
_cell.length_a   1.000
_cell.length_b   1.000
_cell.length_c   1.000
_cell.angle_alpha   90.00
_cell.angle_beta   90.00
_cell.angle_gamma   90.00
#
_symmetry.space_group_name_H-M   'P 1'
#
loop_
_entity.id
_entity.type
_entity.pdbx_description
1 polymer ?
#
loop_
_entity_poly.entity_id
_entity_poly.type
_entity_poly.pdbx_seq_one_letter_code
_entity_poly.pdbx_strand_id
1 'polypeptide(L)'
;MPRQVCGPEDWTNQLAQEIATATVFVLVLGECGIGPWQVLEYGEALDRKVTHDDLPIIVLLQEGQTAPGLPFLRRLHWIVSANLSSQATIALLFGAAANSAETPEALWRYTSPYRGLSAMEQKDSDYFFGRAKETTQVLRSLHNHPDKVPILLGNSGVGKSSVAQAGVLAAMVRQRWPEESAEAWPASFNNSRRWCVLSLRPGATPIKSLVEAFLATWQLDGTTTDWPDRRKLWIEKLLEEKLDLQDLIDQTCRRYVELNQAPPASFFLYVDQGEELYLRSDPKQRQCFSKLLERGVVDGRIRALMSMRSDFLGELQSDASLYRAHIQINVPPLREDQLLQVVGGPAKLLSARFESDTLPDDLAKRAADDSIKDAGALPLLSYLLDGMWKQMVERGDGILRLPHQSIDLGRVLVDRANLFISSNPGSEDDLRRIFTLRLATVREDGEPTRRRASRSEFLDAEWRLVTQLANDPYRLLSTFTPEMTTTASEPQDGERVLGRSFYAEVAHEAIFRRWDKLRSWISSEREFLTWRTGLELARRAWDSAPSDSKDEALLLGLALKQALTWLASRSEDIPVKDREFITRSRSSLRSPRLRAQAALVGTVALILSAVGLWEYGRSEYLTTIREAYFRFAKASAKTDQQVLSLDRGQPFADCAGCPEMVAIPVESFLMGAPGTQGLAREHPQHKVSLTRPFAVSRNEISFDEWNLCVANGDCEPRHGAWEDGNRPVINITWNDAKRYVSWLSRVTRQRYRLLSEAEWEYSARAGGQGLFSFGNDDDALLKLYAWYDANSDGRTNPVGSKKANAFGLHDMHGNVAEWVEDCAFYEYSTKERDGSPWVAANCGKRVIRGGSWRYGPFALRSAARDSAGIDTFDDDRGMRVARDLAD
;
A
#
# COMPACT_ATOMS: atom_id res chain seq x y z
N MET A 1 -27.77 -1.88 -32.06
CA MET A 1 -29.22 -1.62 -31.99
C MET A 1 -29.95 -2.66 -32.82
N PRO A 2 -30.83 -3.47 -32.22
CA PRO A 2 -32.04 -3.95 -32.87
C PRO A 2 -33.23 -3.07 -32.45
N ARG A 3 -34.18 -2.90 -33.38
CA ARG A 3 -35.30 -1.95 -33.36
C ARG A 3 -36.38 -2.32 -32.34
N GLN A 4 -37.03 -1.28 -31.79
CA GLN A 4 -38.36 -1.30 -31.17
C GLN A 4 -39.38 -2.04 -32.05
N VAL A 5 -40.37 -2.71 -31.42
CA VAL A 5 -41.83 -2.59 -31.63
C VAL A 5 -42.57 -3.75 -30.90
N CYS A 6 -43.56 -3.37 -30.05
CA CYS A 6 -44.64 -4.15 -29.37
C CYS A 6 -44.23 -5.17 -28.27
N GLY A 7 -44.60 -5.08 -26.98
CA GLY A 7 -45.33 -4.12 -26.13
C GLY A 7 -45.18 -4.59 -24.66
N PRO A 8 -45.14 -3.70 -23.63
CA PRO A 8 -44.86 -4.11 -22.25
C PRO A 8 -46.17 -4.33 -21.49
N GLU A 9 -46.35 -5.52 -20.88
CA GLU A 9 -46.97 -5.76 -19.55
C GLU A 9 -47.60 -7.16 -19.37
N ASP A 10 -48.04 -7.87 -20.42
CA ASP A 10 -48.81 -9.11 -20.24
C ASP A 10 -48.03 -10.42 -20.50
N TRP A 11 -47.00 -10.38 -21.34
CA TRP A 11 -46.38 -11.62 -21.85
C TRP A 11 -45.55 -12.38 -20.81
N THR A 12 -44.94 -11.72 -19.81
CA THR A 12 -44.15 -12.40 -18.76
C THR A 12 -45.04 -13.12 -17.75
N ASN A 13 -46.17 -12.52 -17.37
CA ASN A 13 -47.17 -13.17 -16.52
C ASN A 13 -47.84 -14.32 -17.27
N GLN A 14 -48.18 -14.10 -18.54
CA GLN A 14 -48.70 -15.16 -19.40
C GLN A 14 -47.66 -16.28 -19.58
N LEU A 15 -46.39 -15.96 -19.83
CA LEU A 15 -45.29 -16.92 -19.92
C LEU A 15 -45.16 -17.75 -18.63
N ALA A 16 -45.21 -17.11 -17.46
CA ALA A 16 -45.17 -17.81 -16.18
C ALA A 16 -46.37 -18.76 -16.01
N GLN A 17 -47.58 -18.34 -16.41
CA GLN A 17 -48.77 -19.20 -16.41
C GLN A 17 -48.64 -20.38 -17.39
N GLU A 18 -48.12 -20.15 -18.60
CA GLU A 18 -47.88 -21.20 -19.59
C GLU A 18 -46.80 -22.18 -19.11
N ILE A 19 -45.71 -21.68 -18.53
CA ILE A 19 -44.67 -22.51 -17.91
C ILE A 19 -45.24 -23.27 -16.70
N ALA A 20 -46.19 -22.71 -15.95
CA ALA A 20 -46.83 -23.38 -14.83
C ALA A 20 -47.74 -24.54 -15.25
N THR A 21 -48.35 -24.49 -16.44
CA THR A 21 -49.21 -25.56 -16.98
C THR A 21 -48.49 -26.53 -17.91
N ALA A 22 -47.28 -26.19 -18.38
CA ALA A 22 -46.48 -27.03 -19.26
C ALA A 22 -46.18 -28.42 -18.66
N THR A 23 -46.09 -29.46 -19.48
CA THR A 23 -45.64 -30.78 -19.01
C THR A 23 -44.14 -30.98 -19.20
N VAL A 24 -43.51 -30.20 -20.07
CA VAL A 24 -42.09 -30.27 -20.43
C VAL A 24 -41.64 -28.88 -20.84
N PHE A 25 -40.41 -28.49 -20.47
CA PHE A 25 -39.77 -27.29 -20.96
C PHE A 25 -38.56 -27.65 -21.82
N VAL A 26 -38.49 -27.15 -23.05
CA VAL A 26 -37.38 -27.40 -23.97
C VAL A 26 -36.65 -26.09 -24.25
N LEU A 27 -35.39 -26.02 -23.82
CA LEU A 27 -34.49 -24.91 -24.12
C LEU A 27 -33.64 -25.26 -25.34
N VAL A 28 -33.89 -24.60 -26.46
CA VAL A 28 -33.14 -24.81 -27.70
C VAL A 28 -31.98 -23.82 -27.78
N LEU A 29 -30.76 -24.33 -27.85
CA LEU A 29 -29.53 -23.55 -27.92
C LEU A 29 -28.87 -23.72 -29.29
N GLY A 30 -28.83 -22.61 -30.05
CA GLY A 30 -28.12 -22.49 -31.32
C GLY A 30 -26.84 -21.68 -31.21
N GLU A 31 -26.30 -21.23 -32.36
CA GLU A 31 -25.04 -20.45 -32.45
C GLU A 31 -25.00 -19.18 -31.59
N CYS A 32 -26.15 -18.52 -31.42
CA CYS A 32 -26.25 -17.28 -30.63
C CYS A 32 -26.28 -17.53 -29.10
N GLY A 33 -26.26 -18.79 -28.66
CA GLY A 33 -26.36 -19.15 -27.25
C GLY A 33 -27.70 -18.75 -26.62
N ILE A 34 -27.66 -18.26 -25.38
CA ILE A 34 -28.82 -17.84 -24.60
C ILE A 34 -28.92 -16.30 -24.53
N GLY A 35 -30.07 -15.75 -24.92
CA GLY A 35 -30.37 -14.31 -24.81
C GLY A 35 -30.99 -13.92 -23.46
N PRO A 36 -31.09 -12.62 -23.16
CA PRO A 36 -31.64 -12.13 -21.88
C PRO A 36 -33.06 -12.63 -21.60
N TRP A 37 -33.90 -12.77 -22.63
CA TRP A 37 -35.26 -13.27 -22.51
C TRP A 37 -35.30 -14.77 -22.19
N GLN A 38 -34.47 -15.57 -22.86
CA GLN A 38 -34.36 -17.00 -22.58
C GLN A 38 -33.82 -17.29 -21.18
N VAL A 39 -32.99 -16.40 -20.62
CA VAL A 39 -32.55 -16.50 -19.22
C VAL A 39 -33.75 -16.34 -18.27
N LEU A 40 -34.69 -15.44 -18.57
CA LEU A 40 -35.91 -15.26 -17.77
C LEU A 40 -36.85 -16.48 -17.90
N GLU A 41 -37.07 -16.97 -19.12
CA GLU A 41 -37.86 -18.18 -19.39
C GLU A 41 -37.28 -19.41 -18.66
N TYR A 42 -35.96 -19.60 -18.76
CA TYR A 42 -35.27 -20.67 -18.04
C TYR A 42 -35.38 -20.51 -16.53
N GLY A 43 -35.26 -19.27 -16.02
CA GLY A 43 -35.39 -18.97 -14.60
C GLY A 43 -36.75 -19.39 -14.04
N GLU A 44 -37.83 -19.11 -14.77
CA GLU A 44 -39.19 -19.49 -14.40
C GLU A 44 -39.41 -21.01 -14.45
N ALA A 45 -38.94 -21.67 -15.51
CA ALA A 45 -39.01 -23.13 -15.63
C ALA A 45 -38.21 -23.84 -14.53
N LEU A 46 -37.03 -23.30 -14.19
CA LEU A 46 -36.20 -23.79 -13.11
C LEU A 46 -36.88 -23.59 -11.75
N ASP A 47 -37.52 -22.44 -11.50
CA ASP A 47 -38.25 -22.21 -10.25
C ASP A 47 -39.37 -23.23 -10.06
N ARG A 48 -40.13 -23.50 -11.12
CA ARG A 48 -41.11 -24.59 -11.13
C ARG A 48 -40.46 -25.94 -10.86
N LYS A 49 -39.41 -26.32 -11.59
CA LYS A 49 -38.75 -27.63 -11.39
C LYS A 49 -38.23 -27.82 -9.96
N VAL A 50 -37.78 -26.76 -9.30
CA VAL A 50 -37.28 -26.88 -7.92
C VAL A 50 -38.42 -26.93 -6.90
N THR A 51 -39.56 -26.26 -7.16
CA THR A 51 -40.76 -26.35 -6.30
C THR A 51 -41.52 -27.65 -6.49
N HIS A 52 -41.60 -28.14 -7.73
CA HIS A 52 -42.28 -29.35 -8.16
C HIS A 52 -41.34 -30.10 -9.11
N ASP A 53 -40.85 -31.28 -8.69
CA ASP A 53 -39.88 -32.06 -9.48
C ASP A 53 -40.53 -32.81 -10.66
N ASP A 54 -41.67 -32.31 -11.13
CA ASP A 54 -42.53 -32.91 -12.15
C ASP A 54 -42.31 -32.34 -13.55
N LEU A 55 -41.52 -31.26 -13.68
CA LEU A 55 -41.20 -30.62 -14.97
C LEU A 55 -39.82 -31.09 -15.48
N PRO A 56 -39.74 -31.92 -16.54
CA PRO A 56 -38.51 -32.16 -17.27
C PRO A 56 -38.08 -30.86 -17.97
N ILE A 57 -36.84 -30.44 -17.72
CA ILE A 57 -36.20 -29.36 -18.46
C ILE A 57 -35.16 -30.01 -19.38
N ILE A 58 -35.33 -29.83 -20.68
CA ILE A 58 -34.50 -30.44 -21.71
C ILE A 58 -33.71 -29.34 -22.42
N VAL A 59 -32.39 -29.44 -22.39
CA VAL A 59 -31.49 -28.61 -23.19
C VAL A 59 -31.24 -29.33 -24.51
N LEU A 60 -31.72 -28.73 -25.59
CA LEU A 60 -31.46 -29.17 -26.95
C LEU A 60 -30.33 -28.31 -27.54
N LEU A 61 -29.15 -28.89 -27.70
CA LEU A 61 -27.96 -28.21 -28.18
C LEU A 61 -27.60 -28.68 -29.59
N GLN A 62 -27.35 -27.73 -30.49
CA GLN A 62 -26.82 -28.06 -31.81
C GLN A 62 -25.36 -28.55 -31.69
N GLU A 63 -25.03 -29.64 -32.40
CA GLU A 63 -23.67 -30.19 -32.37
C GLU A 63 -22.62 -29.15 -32.78
N GLY A 64 -21.49 -29.13 -32.07
CA GLY A 64 -20.43 -28.13 -32.25
C GLY A 64 -20.64 -26.81 -31.47
N GLN A 65 -21.81 -26.61 -30.85
CA GLN A 65 -22.06 -25.48 -29.97
C GLN A 65 -21.65 -25.76 -28.53
N THR A 66 -21.42 -24.69 -27.77
CA THR A 66 -21.19 -24.77 -26.32
C THR A 66 -22.45 -24.34 -25.57
N ALA A 67 -22.62 -24.80 -24.34
CA ALA A 67 -23.69 -24.35 -23.45
C ALA A 67 -23.14 -23.32 -22.46
N PRO A 68 -23.15 -22.01 -22.78
CA PRO A 68 -22.68 -21.00 -21.84
C PRO A 68 -23.78 -20.61 -20.84
N GLY A 69 -23.42 -20.63 -19.55
CA GLY A 69 -23.99 -19.70 -18.57
C GLY A 69 -25.35 -20.05 -17.97
N LEU A 70 -25.77 -21.31 -18.02
CA LEU A 70 -26.95 -21.79 -17.31
C LEU A 70 -26.55 -22.29 -15.90
N PRO A 71 -27.19 -21.81 -14.81
CA PRO A 71 -27.01 -22.41 -13.50
C PRO A 71 -27.70 -23.78 -13.46
N PHE A 72 -27.12 -24.75 -12.75
CA PHE A 72 -27.75 -26.06 -12.48
C PHE A 72 -27.92 -26.98 -13.70
N LEU A 73 -27.06 -26.81 -14.70
CA LEU A 73 -26.95 -27.64 -15.91
C LEU A 73 -27.01 -29.16 -15.66
N ARG A 74 -26.53 -29.63 -14.51
CA ARG A 74 -26.55 -31.07 -14.15
C ARG A 74 -27.95 -31.64 -13.90
N ARG A 75 -28.95 -30.79 -13.64
CA ARG A 75 -30.33 -31.23 -13.37
C ARG A 75 -31.19 -31.28 -14.64
N LEU A 76 -30.59 -31.00 -15.79
CA LEU A 76 -31.26 -30.88 -17.07
C LEU A 76 -31.02 -32.14 -17.89
N HIS A 77 -31.99 -32.50 -18.72
CA HIS A 77 -31.79 -33.49 -19.77
C HIS A 77 -31.04 -32.84 -20.93
N TRP A 78 -30.07 -33.53 -21.52
CA TRP A 78 -29.27 -33.00 -22.61
C TRP A 78 -29.51 -33.80 -23.87
N ILE A 79 -29.86 -33.11 -24.95
CA ILE A 79 -29.94 -33.69 -26.28
C ILE A 79 -29.00 -32.90 -27.18
N VAL A 80 -28.00 -33.58 -27.74
CA VAL A 80 -27.09 -32.98 -28.72
C VAL A 80 -27.41 -33.56 -30.08
N SER A 81 -27.61 -32.70 -31.09
CA SER A 81 -27.94 -33.15 -32.43
C SER A 81 -27.38 -32.22 -33.52
N ALA A 82 -26.84 -32.80 -34.59
CA ALA A 82 -26.44 -32.08 -35.79
C ALA A 82 -27.63 -31.45 -36.53
N ASN A 83 -28.82 -32.06 -36.43
CA ASN A 83 -30.03 -31.58 -37.07
C ASN A 83 -31.20 -31.58 -36.09
N LEU A 84 -31.51 -30.38 -35.57
CA LEU A 84 -32.55 -30.18 -34.57
C LEU A 84 -33.97 -30.54 -35.06
N SER A 85 -34.21 -30.54 -36.38
CA SER A 85 -35.52 -30.88 -36.97
C SER A 85 -35.65 -32.33 -37.43
N SER A 86 -34.62 -33.16 -37.23
CA SER A 86 -34.67 -34.56 -37.63
C SER A 86 -35.67 -35.37 -36.79
N GLN A 87 -36.30 -36.39 -37.40
CA GLN A 87 -37.21 -37.28 -36.66
C GLN A 87 -36.51 -38.01 -35.50
N ALA A 88 -35.21 -38.29 -35.62
CA ALA A 88 -34.42 -38.87 -34.54
C ALA A 88 -34.31 -37.93 -33.33
N THR A 89 -34.05 -36.64 -33.56
CA THR A 89 -34.02 -35.61 -32.50
C THR A 89 -35.38 -35.49 -31.82
N ILE A 90 -36.46 -35.49 -32.60
CA ILE A 90 -37.83 -35.42 -32.08
C ILE A 90 -38.14 -36.65 -31.22
N ALA A 91 -37.72 -37.85 -31.63
CA ALA A 91 -37.88 -39.06 -30.84
C ALA A 91 -37.13 -38.99 -29.50
N LEU A 92 -35.90 -38.45 -29.49
CA LEU A 92 -35.13 -38.22 -28.27
C LEU A 92 -35.82 -37.21 -27.33
N LEU A 93 -36.44 -36.15 -27.87
CA LEU A 93 -37.20 -35.18 -27.08
C LEU A 93 -38.38 -35.85 -26.37
N PHE A 94 -39.14 -36.70 -27.06
CA PHE A 94 -40.22 -37.47 -26.44
C PHE A 94 -39.73 -38.46 -25.38
N GLY A 95 -38.57 -39.08 -25.59
CA GLY A 95 -37.93 -39.93 -24.56
C GLY A 95 -37.49 -39.13 -23.32
N ALA A 96 -36.86 -37.97 -23.51
CA ALA A 96 -36.44 -37.11 -22.42
C ALA A 96 -37.64 -36.52 -21.65
N ALA A 97 -38.72 -36.19 -22.35
CA ALA A 97 -40.00 -35.79 -21.76
C ALA A 97 -40.60 -36.89 -20.87
N ALA A 98 -40.40 -38.16 -21.21
CA ALA A 98 -40.81 -39.31 -20.41
C ALA A 98 -39.80 -39.69 -19.31
N ASN A 99 -38.79 -38.84 -19.04
CA ASN A 99 -37.70 -39.10 -18.10
C ASN A 99 -36.88 -40.37 -18.41
N SER A 100 -36.88 -40.83 -19.67
CA SER A 100 -36.21 -42.06 -20.10
C SER A 100 -34.95 -41.83 -20.95
N ALA A 101 -34.54 -40.59 -21.18
CA ALA A 101 -33.34 -40.27 -21.95
C ALA A 101 -32.08 -40.32 -21.09
N GLU A 102 -31.04 -40.98 -21.61
CA GLU A 102 -29.70 -40.96 -21.02
C GLU A 102 -29.01 -39.61 -21.30
N THR A 103 -28.32 -39.08 -20.30
CA THR A 103 -27.48 -37.89 -20.47
C THR A 103 -26.26 -38.25 -21.34
N PRO A 104 -25.83 -37.40 -22.29
CA PRO A 104 -24.66 -37.67 -23.12
C PRO A 104 -23.44 -37.98 -22.27
N GLU A 105 -22.73 -39.07 -22.58
CA GLU A 105 -21.63 -39.55 -21.75
C GLU A 105 -20.45 -38.57 -21.71
N ALA A 106 -20.24 -37.76 -22.76
CA ALA A 106 -19.10 -36.86 -22.93
C ALA A 106 -19.46 -35.36 -22.85
N LEU A 107 -20.12 -34.94 -21.77
CA LEU A 107 -20.50 -33.52 -21.55
C LEU A 107 -19.31 -32.55 -21.60
N TRP A 108 -18.09 -33.03 -21.35
CA TRP A 108 -16.88 -32.21 -21.42
C TRP A 108 -16.65 -31.52 -22.78
N ARG A 109 -17.27 -32.01 -23.85
CA ARG A 109 -17.20 -31.43 -25.21
C ARG A 109 -17.96 -30.11 -25.33
N TYR A 110 -18.97 -29.91 -24.49
CA TYR A 110 -19.98 -28.84 -24.68
C TYR A 110 -19.91 -27.76 -23.62
N THR A 111 -19.15 -27.96 -22.55
CA THR A 111 -19.00 -26.98 -21.46
C THR A 111 -17.64 -27.11 -20.80
N SER A 112 -17.11 -25.99 -20.29
CA SER A 112 -15.88 -25.96 -19.49
C SER A 112 -16.22 -25.66 -18.03
N PRO A 113 -15.69 -26.43 -17.06
CA PRO A 113 -15.92 -26.19 -15.64
C PRO A 113 -14.95 -25.17 -15.03
N TYR A 114 -13.75 -25.02 -15.59
CA TYR A 114 -12.71 -24.16 -15.04
C TYR A 114 -12.81 -22.76 -15.63
N ARG A 115 -12.68 -21.73 -14.78
CA ARG A 115 -12.91 -20.31 -15.17
C ARG A 115 -11.62 -19.51 -15.31
N GLY A 116 -10.48 -20.20 -15.38
CA GLY A 116 -9.18 -19.57 -15.46
C GLY A 116 -8.97 -18.58 -14.31
N LEU A 117 -8.68 -17.33 -14.64
CA LEU A 117 -8.49 -16.25 -13.67
C LEU A 117 -9.78 -15.51 -13.28
N SER A 118 -10.93 -15.86 -13.85
CA SER A 118 -12.21 -15.27 -13.45
C SER A 118 -12.70 -15.86 -12.12
N ALA A 119 -13.37 -15.03 -11.31
CA ALA A 119 -14.18 -15.55 -10.22
C ALA A 119 -15.35 -16.37 -10.80
N MET A 120 -15.67 -17.49 -10.16
CA MET A 120 -16.90 -18.23 -10.44
C MET A 120 -18.13 -17.44 -10.00
N GLU A 121 -19.15 -17.40 -10.85
CA GLU A 121 -20.42 -16.73 -10.62
C GLU A 121 -21.54 -17.74 -10.32
N GLN A 122 -22.77 -17.29 -10.08
CA GLN A 122 -23.92 -18.17 -9.81
C GLN A 122 -24.13 -19.25 -10.89
N LYS A 123 -23.92 -18.90 -12.17
CA LYS A 123 -24.04 -19.84 -13.31
C LYS A 123 -23.01 -20.98 -13.28
N ASP A 124 -21.93 -20.82 -12.50
CA ASP A 124 -20.84 -21.79 -12.39
C ASP A 124 -20.99 -22.72 -11.18
N SER A 125 -22.09 -22.57 -10.43
CA SER A 125 -22.32 -23.23 -9.13
C SER A 125 -22.38 -24.76 -9.16
N ASP A 126 -22.51 -25.39 -10.33
CA ASP A 126 -22.39 -26.85 -10.46
C ASP A 126 -20.92 -27.32 -10.46
N TYR A 127 -19.99 -26.42 -10.74
CA TYR A 127 -18.55 -26.65 -10.79
C TYR A 127 -17.84 -26.08 -9.56
N PHE A 128 -18.59 -25.53 -8.60
CA PHE A 128 -18.05 -24.90 -7.40
C PHE A 128 -17.92 -25.91 -6.26
N PHE A 129 -16.69 -26.38 -6.02
CA PHE A 129 -16.36 -27.41 -5.02
C PHE A 129 -15.46 -26.87 -3.90
N GLY A 130 -15.33 -27.64 -2.81
CA GLY A 130 -14.36 -27.40 -1.74
C GLY A 130 -14.70 -26.27 -0.76
N ARG A 131 -15.80 -25.53 -0.95
CA ARG A 131 -16.18 -24.34 -0.15
C ARG A 131 -17.52 -24.44 0.57
N ALA A 132 -18.08 -25.65 0.69
CA ALA A 132 -19.39 -25.85 1.30
C ALA A 132 -19.47 -25.36 2.76
N LYS A 133 -18.40 -25.56 3.54
CA LYS A 133 -18.32 -25.10 4.93
C LYS A 133 -18.42 -23.58 5.04
N GLU A 134 -17.61 -22.85 4.26
CA GLU A 134 -17.62 -21.39 4.25
C GLU A 134 -18.96 -20.85 3.74
N THR A 135 -19.51 -21.43 2.66
CA THR A 135 -20.83 -21.04 2.15
C THR A 135 -21.92 -21.25 3.21
N THR A 136 -21.91 -22.38 3.92
CA THR A 136 -22.86 -22.67 5.01
C THR A 136 -22.72 -21.68 6.17
N GLN A 137 -21.49 -21.30 6.53
CA GLN A 137 -21.25 -20.30 7.56
C GLN A 137 -21.83 -18.93 7.19
N VAL A 138 -21.69 -18.51 5.93
CA VAL A 138 -22.28 -17.25 5.45
C VAL A 138 -23.81 -17.31 5.49
N LEU A 139 -24.42 -18.39 4.99
CA LEU A 139 -25.87 -18.57 5.01
C LEU A 139 -26.44 -18.56 6.43
N ARG A 140 -25.79 -19.24 7.37
CA ARG A 140 -26.19 -19.21 8.79
C ARG A 140 -26.04 -17.82 9.39
N SER A 141 -24.97 -17.10 9.08
CA SER A 141 -24.79 -15.72 9.55
C SER A 141 -25.88 -14.81 9.00
N LEU A 142 -26.17 -14.91 7.71
CA LEU A 142 -27.24 -14.15 7.08
C LEU A 142 -28.58 -14.47 7.73
N HIS A 143 -28.86 -15.74 8.06
CA HIS A 143 -30.12 -16.16 8.69
C HIS A 143 -30.25 -15.66 10.13
N ASN A 144 -29.24 -15.95 10.97
CA ASN A 144 -29.27 -15.73 12.42
C ASN A 144 -29.09 -14.26 12.81
N HIS A 145 -28.43 -13.47 11.96
CA HIS A 145 -28.12 -12.06 12.20
C HIS A 145 -28.52 -11.20 11.00
N PRO A 146 -29.84 -11.07 10.73
CA PRO A 146 -30.35 -10.30 9.58
C PRO A 146 -29.97 -8.81 9.65
N ASP A 147 -29.77 -8.28 10.86
CA ASP A 147 -29.38 -6.90 11.17
C ASP A 147 -27.87 -6.62 11.03
N LYS A 148 -27.12 -7.58 10.51
CA LYS A 148 -25.66 -7.51 10.38
C LYS A 148 -25.21 -7.74 8.95
N VAL A 149 -24.01 -7.28 8.66
CA VAL A 149 -23.31 -7.48 7.39
C VAL A 149 -22.20 -8.51 7.60
N PRO A 150 -22.36 -9.76 7.15
CA PRO A 150 -21.23 -10.67 7.09
C PRO A 150 -20.17 -10.10 6.15
N ILE A 151 -18.93 -9.99 6.64
CA ILE A 151 -17.78 -9.53 5.85
C ILE A 151 -16.83 -10.71 5.69
N LEU A 152 -16.68 -11.17 4.45
CA LEU A 152 -15.76 -12.24 4.06
C LEU A 152 -14.33 -11.67 4.05
N LEU A 153 -13.51 -12.06 5.02
CA LEU A 153 -12.12 -11.65 5.13
C LEU A 153 -11.16 -12.75 4.69
N GLY A 154 -10.21 -12.41 3.82
CA GLY A 154 -9.17 -13.33 3.39
C GLY A 154 -8.24 -12.69 2.36
N ASN A 155 -7.08 -13.29 2.13
CA ASN A 155 -6.08 -12.74 1.21
C ASN A 155 -6.62 -12.64 -0.24
N SER A 156 -5.94 -11.86 -1.10
CA SER A 156 -6.31 -11.79 -2.53
C SER A 156 -6.16 -13.16 -3.20
N GLY A 157 -7.10 -13.55 -4.07
CA GLY A 157 -7.03 -14.82 -4.81
C GLY A 157 -7.62 -16.04 -4.10
N VAL A 158 -7.95 -15.98 -2.79
CA VAL A 158 -8.50 -17.15 -2.06
C VAL A 158 -9.94 -17.56 -2.46
N GLY A 159 -10.61 -16.81 -3.33
CA GLY A 159 -11.94 -17.17 -3.86
C GLY A 159 -13.15 -16.54 -3.14
N LYS A 160 -12.97 -15.42 -2.41
CA LYS A 160 -14.07 -14.74 -1.69
C LYS A 160 -15.28 -14.42 -2.56
N SER A 161 -15.05 -13.82 -3.73
CA SER A 161 -16.14 -13.48 -4.67
C SER A 161 -16.87 -14.73 -5.18
N SER A 162 -16.15 -15.84 -5.37
CA SER A 162 -16.76 -17.12 -5.74
C SER A 162 -17.59 -17.75 -4.62
N VAL A 163 -17.14 -17.65 -3.36
CA VAL A 163 -17.96 -18.06 -2.20
C VAL A 163 -19.27 -17.28 -2.16
N ALA A 164 -19.24 -15.96 -2.37
CA ALA A 164 -20.44 -15.13 -2.38
C ALA A 164 -21.38 -15.47 -3.55
N GLN A 165 -20.86 -15.60 -4.77
CA GLN A 165 -21.70 -15.75 -5.96
C GLN A 165 -22.03 -17.22 -6.30
N ALA A 166 -21.01 -18.05 -6.54
CA ALA A 166 -21.19 -19.45 -6.90
C ALA A 166 -21.61 -20.33 -5.72
N GLY A 167 -21.34 -19.88 -4.49
CA GLY A 167 -21.76 -20.53 -3.25
C GLY A 167 -23.08 -19.97 -2.72
N VAL A 168 -23.05 -18.77 -2.12
CA VAL A 168 -24.16 -18.22 -1.32
C VAL A 168 -25.37 -17.88 -2.20
N LEU A 169 -25.20 -17.06 -3.25
CA LEU A 169 -26.32 -16.73 -4.15
C LEU A 169 -26.90 -17.99 -4.81
N ALA A 170 -26.05 -18.92 -5.24
CA ALA A 170 -26.50 -20.17 -5.82
C ALA A 170 -27.29 -21.04 -4.84
N ALA A 171 -26.85 -21.17 -3.58
CA ALA A 171 -27.58 -21.89 -2.54
C ALA A 171 -28.91 -21.21 -2.21
N MET A 172 -28.94 -19.88 -2.19
CA MET A 172 -30.18 -19.11 -2.02
C MET A 172 -31.15 -19.38 -3.16
N VAL A 173 -30.72 -19.39 -4.42
CA VAL A 173 -31.60 -19.73 -5.54
C VAL A 173 -32.02 -21.20 -5.52
N ARG A 174 -31.13 -22.13 -5.16
CA ARG A 174 -31.48 -23.55 -4.98
C ARG A 174 -32.44 -23.78 -3.81
N GLN A 175 -32.43 -22.89 -2.81
CA GLN A 175 -33.10 -23.06 -1.52
C GLN A 175 -32.71 -24.36 -0.80
N ARG A 176 -31.41 -24.67 -0.86
CA ARG A 176 -30.85 -25.89 -0.25
C ARG A 176 -29.44 -25.61 0.24
N TRP A 177 -29.04 -26.36 1.27
CA TRP A 177 -27.68 -26.36 1.77
C TRP A 177 -26.68 -26.85 0.69
N PRO A 178 -25.44 -26.32 0.68
CA PRO A 178 -24.41 -26.74 -0.28
C PRO A 178 -24.06 -28.23 -0.21
N GLU A 179 -24.11 -28.80 0.99
CA GLU A 179 -23.93 -30.22 1.28
C GLU A 179 -25.20 -30.77 1.94
N GLU A 180 -25.38 -32.09 1.90
CA GLU A 180 -26.48 -32.75 2.60
C GLU A 180 -26.40 -32.42 4.10
N SER A 181 -27.50 -31.90 4.62
CA SER A 181 -27.62 -31.47 6.01
C SER A 181 -28.96 -31.98 6.56
N ALA A 182 -28.94 -32.47 7.79
CA ALA A 182 -30.15 -32.77 8.55
C ALA A 182 -30.92 -31.50 8.97
N GLU A 183 -30.26 -30.33 8.90
CA GLU A 183 -30.86 -29.03 9.17
C GLU A 183 -31.84 -28.64 8.04
N ALA A 184 -33.09 -28.33 8.39
CA ALA A 184 -34.06 -27.82 7.43
C ALA A 184 -33.57 -26.50 6.80
N TRP A 185 -33.97 -26.23 5.56
CA TRP A 185 -33.67 -24.96 4.93
C TRP A 185 -34.35 -23.80 5.69
N PRO A 186 -33.67 -22.68 5.98
CA PRO A 186 -34.23 -21.62 6.80
C PRO A 186 -35.47 -20.98 6.16
N ALA A 187 -36.56 -20.88 6.94
CA ALA A 187 -37.83 -20.32 6.46
C ALA A 187 -37.71 -18.88 5.92
N SER A 188 -36.78 -18.09 6.48
CA SER A 188 -36.49 -16.73 5.99
C SER A 188 -35.95 -16.69 4.57
N PHE A 189 -35.46 -17.81 4.04
CA PHE A 189 -34.95 -17.95 2.69
C PHE A 189 -35.91 -18.71 1.76
N ASN A 190 -37.14 -19.04 2.18
CA ASN A 190 -38.09 -19.77 1.34
C ASN A 190 -38.56 -18.97 0.11
N ASN A 191 -38.37 -17.65 0.09
CA ASN A 191 -38.69 -16.78 -1.05
C ASN A 191 -37.44 -16.17 -1.70
N SER A 192 -36.25 -16.67 -1.36
CA SER A 192 -34.94 -16.16 -1.84
C SER A 192 -34.79 -16.04 -3.36
N ARG A 193 -35.54 -16.82 -4.14
CA ARG A 193 -35.53 -16.74 -5.62
C ARG A 193 -36.16 -15.47 -6.16
N ARG A 194 -37.10 -14.90 -5.40
CA ARG A 194 -37.77 -13.62 -5.72
C ARG A 194 -37.05 -12.44 -5.07
N TRP A 195 -35.82 -12.64 -4.58
CA TRP A 195 -35.02 -11.56 -4.03
C TRP A 195 -34.34 -10.78 -5.14
N CYS A 196 -34.34 -9.47 -5.00
CA CYS A 196 -33.62 -8.57 -5.90
C CYS A 196 -32.14 -8.53 -5.50
N VAL A 197 -31.26 -9.06 -6.36
CA VAL A 197 -29.82 -9.09 -6.10
C VAL A 197 -29.17 -7.81 -6.61
N LEU A 198 -28.62 -7.02 -5.70
CA LEU A 198 -27.87 -5.79 -5.96
C LEU A 198 -26.38 -6.10 -5.79
N SER A 199 -25.59 -5.98 -6.85
CA SER A 199 -24.15 -6.22 -6.80
C SER A 199 -23.40 -4.93 -7.14
N LEU A 200 -22.42 -4.54 -6.32
CA LEU A 200 -21.61 -3.36 -6.57
C LEU A 200 -20.16 -3.52 -6.14
N ARG A 201 -19.31 -2.67 -6.73
CA ARG A 201 -17.97 -2.36 -6.24
C ARG A 201 -17.92 -0.90 -5.76
N PRO A 202 -17.44 -0.61 -4.54
CA PRO A 202 -17.50 0.73 -3.96
C PRO A 202 -16.79 1.80 -4.79
N GLY A 203 -15.59 1.51 -5.31
CA GLY A 203 -14.81 2.46 -6.10
C GLY A 203 -14.50 3.77 -5.36
N ALA A 204 -14.41 4.87 -6.12
CA ALA A 204 -14.15 6.20 -5.57
C ALA A 204 -15.41 6.92 -5.06
N THR A 205 -16.59 6.51 -5.55
CA THR A 205 -17.89 7.13 -5.26
C THR A 205 -18.89 6.04 -4.87
N PRO A 206 -18.79 5.47 -3.65
CA PRO A 206 -19.60 4.33 -3.22
C PRO A 206 -21.11 4.60 -3.21
N ILE A 207 -21.54 5.83 -2.93
CA ILE A 207 -22.97 6.21 -2.99
C ILE A 207 -23.50 6.13 -4.41
N LYS A 208 -22.69 6.55 -5.39
CA LYS A 208 -23.04 6.43 -6.81
C LYS A 208 -23.19 4.95 -7.20
N SER A 209 -22.22 4.10 -6.84
CA SER A 209 -22.28 2.66 -7.12
C SER A 209 -23.53 2.00 -6.52
N LEU A 210 -23.92 2.41 -5.31
CA LEU A 210 -25.14 1.95 -4.65
C LEU A 210 -26.40 2.36 -5.43
N VAL A 211 -26.53 3.65 -5.75
CA VAL A 211 -27.66 4.16 -6.53
C VAL A 211 -27.75 3.48 -7.89
N GLU A 212 -26.62 3.26 -8.57
CA GLU A 212 -26.59 2.58 -9.86
C GLU A 212 -27.01 1.11 -9.76
N ALA A 213 -26.66 0.41 -8.66
CA ALA A 213 -27.14 -0.94 -8.43
C ALA A 213 -28.68 -0.99 -8.31
N PHE A 214 -29.30 -0.02 -7.62
CA PHE A 214 -30.76 0.07 -7.56
C PHE A 214 -31.37 0.45 -8.92
N LEU A 215 -30.83 1.47 -9.60
CA LEU A 215 -31.36 1.91 -10.90
C LEU A 215 -31.21 0.84 -11.99
N ALA A 216 -30.19 -0.03 -11.92
CA ALA A 216 -30.04 -1.17 -12.81
C ALA A 216 -31.26 -2.11 -12.75
N THR A 217 -31.91 -2.22 -11.58
CA THR A 217 -33.14 -3.02 -11.43
C THR A 217 -34.36 -2.38 -12.08
N TRP A 218 -34.29 -1.08 -12.40
CA TRP A 218 -35.38 -0.33 -13.02
C TRP A 218 -35.26 -0.27 -14.55
N GLN A 219 -34.26 -0.92 -15.17
CA GLN A 219 -34.04 -0.99 -16.63
C GLN A 219 -35.10 -1.84 -17.35
N LEU A 220 -36.35 -1.72 -16.95
CA LEU A 220 -37.47 -2.49 -17.45
C LEU A 220 -38.11 -1.85 -18.70
N ASP A 221 -37.91 -0.55 -18.96
CA ASP A 221 -38.37 0.10 -20.20
C ASP A 221 -37.42 1.19 -20.69
N GLY A 222 -37.06 1.14 -21.98
CA GLY A 222 -36.25 2.17 -22.67
C GLY A 222 -36.93 3.54 -22.86
N THR A 223 -38.01 3.82 -22.13
CA THR A 223 -38.87 5.00 -22.26
C THR A 223 -38.62 6.07 -21.20
N THR A 224 -37.89 5.75 -20.12
CA THR A 224 -37.61 6.73 -19.06
C THR A 224 -36.34 7.50 -19.42
N THR A 225 -36.46 8.77 -19.83
CA THR A 225 -35.32 9.63 -20.19
C THR A 225 -34.69 10.36 -19.00
N ASP A 226 -35.33 10.30 -17.83
CA ASP A 226 -34.99 11.06 -16.60
C ASP A 226 -33.99 10.34 -15.67
N TRP A 227 -33.39 9.21 -16.09
CA TRP A 227 -32.40 8.48 -15.29
C TRP A 227 -31.21 9.31 -14.81
N PRO A 228 -30.62 10.19 -15.64
CA PRO A 228 -29.48 10.99 -15.21
C PRO A 228 -29.83 11.94 -14.07
N ASP A 229 -31.01 12.58 -14.14
CA ASP A 229 -31.46 13.58 -13.17
C ASP A 229 -31.88 12.92 -11.86
N ARG A 230 -32.60 11.78 -11.91
CA ARG A 230 -32.91 10.98 -10.71
C ARG A 230 -31.67 10.46 -10.01
N ARG A 231 -30.72 9.89 -10.77
CA ARG A 231 -29.45 9.41 -10.23
C ARG A 231 -28.73 10.53 -9.49
N LYS A 232 -28.62 11.71 -10.10
CA LYS A 232 -27.98 12.89 -9.50
C LYS A 232 -28.71 13.30 -8.21
N LEU A 233 -30.04 13.40 -8.26
CA LEU A 233 -30.88 13.79 -7.13
C LEU A 233 -30.74 12.82 -5.94
N TRP A 234 -30.77 11.51 -6.19
CA TRP A 234 -30.62 10.50 -5.13
C TRP A 234 -29.23 10.54 -4.52
N ILE A 235 -28.18 10.66 -5.34
CA ILE A 235 -26.80 10.77 -4.84
C ILE A 235 -26.67 12.00 -3.93
N GLU A 236 -27.16 13.16 -4.37
CA GLU A 236 -27.11 14.41 -3.60
C GLU A 236 -27.86 14.26 -2.27
N LYS A 237 -29.10 13.75 -2.30
CA LYS A 237 -29.92 13.60 -1.09
C LYS A 237 -29.37 12.56 -0.11
N LEU A 238 -28.79 11.46 -0.58
CA LEU A 238 -28.13 10.47 0.28
C LEU A 238 -26.90 11.08 0.97
N LEU A 239 -26.09 11.85 0.24
CA LEU A 239 -24.92 12.55 0.80
C LEU A 239 -25.28 13.65 1.80
N GLU A 240 -26.47 14.23 1.67
CA GLU A 240 -27.05 15.19 2.62
C GLU A 240 -27.78 14.51 3.80
N GLU A 241 -27.76 13.17 3.86
CA GLU A 241 -28.51 12.36 4.84
C GLU A 241 -30.03 12.65 4.85
N LYS A 242 -30.59 13.10 3.70
CA LYS A 242 -32.03 13.35 3.50
C LYS A 242 -32.80 12.15 2.94
N LEU A 243 -32.07 11.18 2.39
CA LEU A 243 -32.59 9.87 2.01
C LEU A 243 -31.76 8.80 2.71
N ASP A 244 -32.34 7.62 2.87
CA ASP A 244 -31.65 6.43 3.33
C ASP A 244 -31.87 5.21 2.41
N LEU A 245 -31.43 4.04 2.86
CA LEU A 245 -31.57 2.79 2.11
C LEU A 245 -33.03 2.33 2.03
N GLN A 246 -33.86 2.63 3.04
CA GLN A 246 -35.28 2.27 3.06
C GLN A 246 -36.02 3.07 1.99
N ASP A 247 -35.69 4.35 1.81
CA ASP A 247 -36.26 5.18 0.75
C ASP A 247 -35.96 4.62 -0.66
N LEU A 248 -34.74 4.08 -0.87
CA LEU A 248 -34.35 3.45 -2.13
C LEU A 248 -35.14 2.15 -2.37
N ILE A 249 -35.31 1.34 -1.32
CA ILE A 249 -36.13 0.13 -1.36
C ILE A 249 -37.58 0.48 -1.69
N ASP A 250 -38.17 1.45 -0.98
CA ASP A 250 -39.55 1.89 -1.17
C ASP A 250 -39.80 2.41 -2.57
N GLN A 251 -38.90 3.26 -3.08
CA GLN A 251 -39.00 3.77 -4.45
C GLN A 251 -38.89 2.65 -5.47
N THR A 252 -38.02 1.66 -5.23
CA THR A 252 -37.87 0.52 -6.13
C THR A 252 -39.13 -0.35 -6.13
N CYS A 253 -39.66 -0.70 -4.96
CA CYS A 253 -40.92 -1.44 -4.87
C CYS A 253 -42.09 -0.68 -5.53
N ARG A 254 -42.18 0.64 -5.35
CA ARG A 254 -43.18 1.46 -6.06
C ARG A 254 -43.00 1.37 -7.57
N ARG A 255 -41.76 1.38 -8.07
CA ARG A 255 -41.49 1.24 -9.50
C ARG A 255 -41.96 -0.11 -10.05
N TYR A 256 -41.76 -1.20 -9.32
CA TYR A 256 -42.31 -2.51 -9.71
C TYR A 256 -43.84 -2.46 -9.83
N VAL A 257 -44.52 -1.84 -8.86
CA VAL A 257 -45.99 -1.67 -8.88
C VAL A 257 -46.45 -0.79 -10.06
N GLU A 258 -45.75 0.32 -10.35
CA GLU A 258 -46.03 1.17 -11.52
C GLU A 258 -45.92 0.42 -12.84
N LEU A 259 -45.05 -0.59 -12.91
CA LEU A 259 -44.84 -1.46 -14.06
C LEU A 259 -45.75 -2.69 -14.07
N ASN A 260 -46.78 -2.73 -13.21
CA ASN A 260 -47.68 -3.86 -13.02
C ASN A 260 -46.96 -5.18 -12.69
N GLN A 261 -45.80 -5.10 -12.03
CA GLN A 261 -45.03 -6.24 -11.56
C GLN A 261 -45.16 -6.42 -10.05
N ALA A 262 -45.10 -7.67 -9.59
CA ALA A 262 -45.05 -7.94 -8.16
C ALA A 262 -43.70 -7.45 -7.58
N PRO A 263 -43.69 -6.68 -6.48
CA PRO A 263 -42.46 -6.21 -5.88
C PRO A 263 -41.61 -7.38 -5.37
N PRO A 264 -40.27 -7.24 -5.33
CA PRO A 264 -39.37 -8.27 -4.84
C PRO A 264 -39.66 -8.60 -3.38
N ALA A 265 -39.51 -9.87 -3.01
CA ALA A 265 -39.79 -10.32 -1.64
C ALA A 265 -38.77 -9.77 -0.62
N SER A 266 -37.54 -9.52 -1.06
CA SER A 266 -36.44 -8.92 -0.29
C SER A 266 -35.32 -8.49 -1.23
N PHE A 267 -34.32 -7.78 -0.73
CA PHE A 267 -33.14 -7.33 -1.44
C PHE A 267 -31.90 -8.01 -0.87
N PHE A 268 -30.97 -8.39 -1.74
CA PHE A 268 -29.66 -8.91 -1.35
C PHE A 268 -28.56 -8.00 -1.91
N LEU A 269 -27.88 -7.27 -1.03
CA LEU A 269 -26.80 -6.37 -1.40
C LEU A 269 -25.44 -7.05 -1.25
N TYR A 270 -24.80 -7.38 -2.36
CA TYR A 270 -23.43 -7.86 -2.39
C TYR A 270 -22.44 -6.73 -2.71
N VAL A 271 -21.57 -6.42 -1.76
CA VAL A 271 -20.47 -5.47 -1.91
C VAL A 271 -19.17 -6.22 -2.15
N ASP A 272 -18.71 -6.27 -3.40
CA ASP A 272 -17.45 -6.89 -3.79
C ASP A 272 -16.28 -5.91 -3.60
N GLN A 273 -15.12 -6.40 -3.13
CA GLN A 273 -13.92 -5.57 -2.92
C GLN A 273 -14.15 -4.37 -1.98
N GLY A 274 -14.68 -4.64 -0.78
CA GLY A 274 -14.92 -3.65 0.27
C GLY A 274 -13.69 -2.82 0.63
N GLU A 275 -12.46 -3.33 0.40
CA GLU A 275 -11.23 -2.56 0.61
C GLU A 275 -11.16 -1.27 -0.23
N GLU A 276 -11.92 -1.19 -1.33
CA GLU A 276 -12.00 0.04 -2.14
C GLU A 276 -12.55 1.23 -1.37
N LEU A 277 -13.36 0.99 -0.33
CA LEU A 277 -13.82 2.03 0.59
C LEU A 277 -12.65 2.76 1.25
N TYR A 278 -11.59 2.05 1.59
CA TYR A 278 -10.44 2.63 2.31
C TYR A 278 -9.33 3.09 1.36
N LEU A 279 -9.22 2.48 0.18
CA LEU A 279 -8.18 2.79 -0.80
C LEU A 279 -8.55 3.91 -1.78
N ARG A 280 -9.82 4.01 -2.16
CA ARG A 280 -10.26 4.79 -3.33
C ARG A 280 -11.33 5.81 -3.00
N SER A 281 -12.20 5.52 -2.04
CA SER A 281 -13.35 6.37 -1.76
C SER A 281 -12.96 7.68 -1.07
N ASP A 282 -13.65 8.75 -1.48
CA ASP A 282 -13.62 10.01 -0.73
C ASP A 282 -14.09 9.78 0.73
N PRO A 283 -13.45 10.38 1.75
CA PRO A 283 -13.79 10.13 3.15
C PRO A 283 -15.25 10.43 3.52
N LYS A 284 -15.85 11.48 2.93
CA LYS A 284 -17.26 11.84 3.18
C LYS A 284 -18.19 10.82 2.53
N GLN A 285 -17.91 10.42 1.30
CA GLN A 285 -18.65 9.35 0.60
C GLN A 285 -18.58 8.02 1.35
N ARG A 286 -17.39 7.63 1.82
CA ARG A 286 -17.17 6.41 2.60
C ARG A 286 -17.99 6.44 3.89
N GLN A 287 -17.89 7.52 4.67
CA GLN A 287 -18.61 7.62 5.94
C GLN A 287 -20.13 7.59 5.74
N CYS A 288 -20.63 8.25 4.69
CA CYS A 288 -22.04 8.18 4.31
C CYS A 288 -22.45 6.74 3.96
N PHE A 289 -21.67 6.04 3.15
CA PHE A 289 -21.96 4.67 2.73
C PHE A 289 -21.97 3.70 3.93
N SER A 290 -20.99 3.80 4.84
CA SER A 290 -20.94 2.98 6.04
C SER A 290 -22.13 3.21 6.98
N LYS A 291 -22.57 4.46 7.15
CA LYS A 291 -23.80 4.80 7.91
C LYS A 291 -25.06 4.25 7.24
N LEU A 292 -25.15 4.32 5.91
CA LEU A 292 -26.29 3.79 5.16
C LEU A 292 -26.41 2.27 5.31
N LEU A 293 -25.28 1.56 5.28
CA LEU A 293 -25.28 0.12 5.55
C LEU A 293 -25.67 -0.17 7.00
N GLU A 294 -25.07 0.50 7.99
CA GLU A 294 -25.37 0.30 9.42
C GLU A 294 -26.86 0.50 9.73
N ARG A 295 -27.46 1.59 9.25
CA ARG A 295 -28.88 1.90 9.47
C ARG A 295 -29.79 1.04 8.60
N GLY A 296 -29.36 0.74 7.38
CA GLY A 296 -30.17 0.11 6.35
C GLY A 296 -30.41 -1.38 6.57
N VAL A 297 -29.42 -2.13 7.06
CA VAL A 297 -29.59 -3.58 7.28
C VAL A 297 -30.53 -3.94 8.43
N VAL A 298 -30.92 -2.96 9.25
CA VAL A 298 -31.98 -3.12 10.26
C VAL A 298 -33.35 -3.28 9.58
N ASP A 299 -33.52 -2.79 8.36
CA ASP A 299 -34.71 -3.06 7.55
C ASP A 299 -34.68 -4.53 7.11
N GLY A 300 -35.58 -5.35 7.66
CA GLY A 300 -35.67 -6.78 7.37
C GLY A 300 -35.97 -7.13 5.91
N ARG A 301 -36.24 -6.13 5.06
CA ARG A 301 -36.40 -6.30 3.61
C ARG A 301 -35.08 -6.34 2.87
N ILE A 302 -33.94 -6.01 3.48
CA ILE A 302 -32.61 -6.10 2.85
C ILE A 302 -31.65 -6.92 3.68
N ARG A 303 -30.83 -7.74 3.03
CA ARG A 303 -29.66 -8.40 3.62
C ARG A 303 -28.43 -8.00 2.84
N ALA A 304 -27.32 -7.79 3.52
CA ALA A 304 -26.07 -7.41 2.89
C ALA A 304 -24.97 -8.44 3.14
N LEU A 305 -24.06 -8.59 2.18
CA LEU A 305 -22.84 -9.39 2.26
C LEU A 305 -21.71 -8.58 1.66
N MET A 306 -20.56 -8.52 2.32
CA MET A 306 -19.38 -7.82 1.80
C MET A 306 -18.20 -8.79 1.70
N SER A 307 -17.36 -8.63 0.68
CA SER A 307 -16.06 -9.30 0.62
C SER A 307 -14.95 -8.26 0.73
N MET A 308 -13.93 -8.53 1.55
CA MET A 308 -12.81 -7.60 1.77
C MET A 308 -11.51 -8.37 2.00
N ARG A 309 -10.37 -7.76 1.66
CA ARG A 309 -9.07 -8.33 2.05
C ARG A 309 -8.82 -8.25 3.55
N SER A 310 -8.15 -9.26 4.10
CA SER A 310 -7.85 -9.38 5.54
C SER A 310 -6.91 -8.29 6.08
N ASP A 311 -6.07 -7.69 5.24
CA ASP A 311 -5.17 -6.60 5.62
C ASP A 311 -5.89 -5.28 5.91
N PHE A 312 -7.17 -5.15 5.53
CA PHE A 312 -8.01 -3.97 5.80
C PHE A 312 -8.83 -4.07 7.09
N LEU A 313 -8.54 -5.07 7.94
CA LEU A 313 -9.24 -5.22 9.21
C LEU A 313 -9.02 -4.02 10.15
N GLY A 314 -7.83 -3.40 10.14
CA GLY A 314 -7.53 -2.22 10.96
C GLY A 314 -8.31 -0.98 10.52
N GLU A 315 -8.44 -0.77 9.21
CA GLU A 315 -9.26 0.30 8.64
C GLU A 315 -10.74 0.07 8.91
N LEU A 316 -11.21 -1.18 8.82
CA LEU A 316 -12.57 -1.55 9.19
C LEU A 316 -12.84 -1.30 10.68
N GLN A 317 -11.91 -1.62 11.58
CA GLN A 317 -12.00 -1.30 13.02
C GLN A 317 -12.08 0.21 13.28
N SER A 318 -11.46 1.02 12.41
CA SER A 318 -11.49 2.48 12.49
C SER A 318 -12.80 3.07 11.93
N ASP A 319 -13.55 2.30 11.12
CA ASP A 319 -14.87 2.68 10.63
C ASP A 319 -15.96 2.27 11.63
N ALA A 320 -16.27 3.16 12.57
CA ALA A 320 -17.21 2.88 13.65
C ALA A 320 -18.61 2.42 13.18
N SER A 321 -19.09 2.89 12.02
CA SER A 321 -20.45 2.56 11.55
C SER A 321 -20.47 1.14 10.97
N LEU A 322 -19.56 0.86 10.04
CA LEU A 322 -19.48 -0.46 9.41
C LEU A 322 -19.01 -1.53 10.41
N TYR A 323 -18.13 -1.19 11.34
CA TYR A 323 -17.68 -2.09 12.41
C TYR A 323 -18.80 -2.45 13.40
N ARG A 324 -19.78 -1.59 13.67
CA ARG A 324 -20.94 -2.00 14.48
C ARG A 324 -21.86 -2.97 13.76
N ALA A 325 -21.96 -2.83 12.44
CA ALA A 325 -22.81 -3.68 11.60
C ALA A 325 -22.14 -5.01 11.20
N HIS A 326 -20.81 -5.13 11.28
CA HIS A 326 -20.12 -6.29 10.74
C HIS A 326 -20.30 -7.59 11.55
N ILE A 327 -20.24 -8.72 10.84
CA ILE A 327 -19.87 -10.03 11.38
C ILE A 327 -18.68 -10.54 10.57
N GLN A 328 -17.59 -10.86 11.24
CA GLN A 328 -16.40 -11.38 10.56
C GLN A 328 -16.59 -12.85 10.16
N ILE A 329 -16.36 -13.15 8.88
CA ILE A 329 -16.25 -14.52 8.36
C ILE A 329 -14.91 -14.67 7.66
N ASN A 330 -14.04 -15.52 8.21
CA ASN A 330 -12.73 -15.78 7.61
C ASN A 330 -12.84 -16.79 6.48
N VAL A 331 -12.26 -16.46 5.33
CA VAL A 331 -12.11 -17.33 4.16
C VAL A 331 -10.64 -17.70 4.02
N PRO A 332 -10.19 -18.81 4.64
CA PRO A 332 -8.79 -19.23 4.57
C PRO A 332 -8.44 -19.76 3.16
N PRO A 333 -7.14 -19.89 2.82
CA PRO A 333 -6.73 -20.69 1.67
C PRO A 333 -7.31 -22.11 1.75
N LEU A 334 -7.62 -22.70 0.60
CA LEU A 334 -8.12 -24.08 0.54
C LEU A 334 -7.04 -25.06 0.99
N ARG A 335 -7.45 -26.05 1.78
CA ARG A 335 -6.59 -27.18 2.14
C ARG A 335 -6.52 -28.20 1.01
N GLU A 336 -5.56 -29.13 1.10
CA GLU A 336 -5.36 -30.21 0.13
C GLU A 336 -6.64 -31.03 -0.12
N ASP A 337 -7.37 -31.42 0.93
CA ASP A 337 -8.65 -32.16 0.83
C ASP A 337 -9.71 -31.39 0.03
N GLN A 338 -9.78 -30.07 0.22
CA GLN A 338 -10.71 -29.21 -0.49
C GLN A 338 -10.25 -28.95 -1.92
N LEU A 339 -8.94 -28.79 -2.15
CA LEU A 339 -8.35 -28.60 -3.47
C LEU A 339 -8.53 -29.85 -4.34
N LEU A 340 -8.44 -31.06 -3.76
CA LEU A 340 -8.73 -32.29 -4.49
C LEU A 340 -10.16 -32.31 -5.04
N GLN A 341 -11.13 -31.81 -4.28
CA GLN A 341 -12.51 -31.65 -4.76
C GLN A 341 -12.61 -30.59 -5.87
N VAL A 342 -11.88 -29.48 -5.75
CA VAL A 342 -11.83 -28.41 -6.77
C VAL A 342 -11.21 -28.90 -8.08
N VAL A 343 -10.17 -29.73 -8.01
CA VAL A 343 -9.47 -30.29 -9.17
C VAL A 343 -10.23 -31.46 -9.79
N GLY A 344 -10.62 -32.45 -8.98
CA GLY A 344 -11.20 -33.70 -9.47
C GLY A 344 -12.71 -33.64 -9.68
N GLY A 345 -13.43 -32.89 -8.84
CA GLY A 345 -14.90 -32.84 -8.82
C GLY A 345 -15.50 -32.45 -10.17
N PRO A 346 -15.14 -31.29 -10.73
CA PRO A 346 -15.70 -30.84 -12.01
C PRO A 346 -15.34 -31.72 -13.20
N ALA A 347 -14.11 -32.25 -13.27
CA ALA A 347 -13.71 -33.17 -14.33
C ALA A 347 -14.51 -34.47 -14.29
N LYS A 348 -14.64 -35.07 -13.10
CA LYS A 348 -15.44 -36.28 -12.88
C LYS A 348 -16.90 -36.08 -13.25
N LEU A 349 -17.47 -34.92 -12.92
CA LEU A 349 -18.86 -34.58 -13.26
C LEU A 349 -19.15 -34.54 -14.75
N LEU A 350 -18.17 -34.14 -15.55
CA LEU A 350 -18.31 -33.99 -17.00
C LEU A 350 -17.72 -35.18 -17.78
N SER A 351 -17.42 -36.28 -17.08
CA SER A 351 -16.81 -37.49 -17.63
C SER A 351 -15.43 -37.28 -18.28
N ALA A 352 -14.68 -36.28 -17.83
CA ALA A 352 -13.27 -36.11 -18.18
C ALA A 352 -12.37 -36.88 -17.21
N ARG A 353 -11.24 -37.38 -17.70
CA ARG A 353 -10.26 -38.14 -16.91
C ARG A 353 -8.91 -37.44 -16.87
N PHE A 354 -8.11 -37.70 -15.86
CA PHE A 354 -6.71 -37.26 -15.83
C PHE A 354 -5.81 -38.37 -16.40
N GLU A 355 -4.62 -38.01 -16.87
CA GLU A 355 -3.66 -38.96 -17.47
C GLU A 355 -3.14 -40.02 -16.50
N SER A 356 -3.18 -39.72 -15.20
CA SER A 356 -2.88 -40.61 -14.09
C SER A 356 -3.90 -40.37 -12.98
N ASP A 357 -4.25 -41.42 -12.25
CA ASP A 357 -5.12 -41.34 -11.07
C ASP A 357 -4.51 -40.50 -9.94
N THR A 358 -3.18 -40.32 -9.92
CA THR A 358 -2.47 -39.52 -8.91
C THR A 358 -2.37 -38.04 -9.25
N LEU A 359 -2.60 -37.66 -10.51
CA LEU A 359 -2.39 -36.28 -10.97
C LEU A 359 -3.28 -35.25 -10.23
N PRO A 360 -4.57 -35.54 -9.94
CA PRO A 360 -5.40 -34.65 -9.13
C PRO A 360 -4.81 -34.38 -7.74
N ASP A 361 -4.32 -35.41 -7.06
CA ASP A 361 -3.67 -35.31 -5.75
C ASP A 361 -2.37 -34.50 -5.83
N ASP A 362 -1.53 -34.76 -6.82
CA ASP A 362 -0.28 -34.03 -7.04
C ASP A 362 -0.54 -32.53 -7.30
N LEU A 363 -1.58 -32.21 -8.09
CA LEU A 363 -2.03 -30.83 -8.35
C LEU A 363 -2.58 -30.17 -7.08
N ALA A 364 -3.42 -30.87 -6.32
CA ALA A 364 -4.03 -30.37 -5.10
C ALA A 364 -2.96 -30.09 -4.02
N LYS A 365 -2.04 -31.03 -3.81
CA LYS A 365 -0.92 -30.89 -2.88
C LYS A 365 -0.02 -29.73 -3.27
N ARG A 366 0.37 -29.63 -4.55
CA ARG A 366 1.21 -28.52 -5.01
C ARG A 366 0.51 -27.17 -4.84
N ALA A 367 -0.78 -27.09 -5.13
CA ALA A 367 -1.56 -25.88 -4.92
C ALA A 367 -1.68 -25.52 -3.43
N ALA A 368 -1.79 -26.49 -2.53
CA ALA A 368 -1.80 -26.26 -1.09
C ALA A 368 -0.45 -25.71 -0.61
N ASP A 369 0.66 -26.32 -1.02
CA ASP A 369 2.02 -25.88 -0.68
C ASP A 369 2.30 -24.45 -1.18
N ASP A 370 1.88 -24.14 -2.40
CA ASP A 370 2.00 -22.81 -2.98
C ASP A 370 1.09 -21.79 -2.25
N SER A 371 -0.12 -22.19 -1.83
CA SER A 371 -1.07 -21.33 -1.12
C SER A 371 -0.58 -20.85 0.24
N ILE A 372 0.29 -21.61 0.91
CA ILE A 372 0.95 -21.21 2.17
C ILE A 372 1.94 -20.07 1.93
N LYS A 373 2.64 -20.09 0.78
CA LYS A 373 3.68 -19.12 0.43
C LYS A 373 3.12 -17.89 -0.29
N ASP A 374 2.05 -18.08 -1.07
CA ASP A 374 1.42 -17.06 -1.90
C ASP A 374 -0.10 -17.27 -1.98
N ALA A 375 -0.87 -16.26 -1.53
CA ALA A 375 -2.33 -16.30 -1.52
C ALA A 375 -2.97 -16.40 -2.93
N GLY A 376 -2.21 -16.21 -4.00
CA GLY A 376 -2.66 -16.25 -5.40
C GLY A 376 -2.63 -17.62 -6.08
N ALA A 377 -2.42 -18.73 -5.37
CA ALA A 377 -2.25 -20.06 -5.99
C ALA A 377 -3.55 -20.63 -6.61
N LEU A 378 -4.72 -20.35 -6.03
CA LEU A 378 -6.00 -20.90 -6.50
C LEU A 378 -6.39 -20.42 -7.93
N PRO A 379 -6.31 -19.12 -8.28
CA PRO A 379 -6.55 -18.67 -9.65
C PRO A 379 -5.57 -19.29 -10.65
N LEU A 380 -4.31 -19.49 -10.26
CA LEU A 380 -3.30 -20.11 -11.12
C LEU A 380 -3.59 -21.59 -11.37
N LEU A 381 -4.04 -22.31 -10.35
CA LEU A 381 -4.53 -23.69 -10.50
C LEU A 381 -5.74 -23.75 -11.43
N SER A 382 -6.75 -22.90 -11.22
CA SER A 382 -7.93 -22.82 -12.10
C SER A 382 -7.56 -22.54 -13.56
N TYR A 383 -6.53 -21.72 -13.79
CA TYR A 383 -6.00 -21.48 -15.12
C TYR A 383 -5.28 -22.68 -15.73
N LEU A 384 -4.40 -23.33 -14.97
CA LEU A 384 -3.74 -24.54 -15.45
C LEU A 384 -4.77 -25.58 -15.89
N LEU A 385 -5.82 -25.79 -15.09
CA LEU A 385 -6.91 -26.71 -15.39
C LEU A 385 -7.73 -26.29 -16.62
N ASP A 386 -8.05 -25.00 -16.78
CA ASP A 386 -8.71 -24.47 -17.99
C ASP A 386 -7.86 -24.70 -19.25
N GLY A 387 -6.54 -24.50 -19.16
CA GLY A 387 -5.61 -24.79 -20.25
C GLY A 387 -5.57 -26.28 -20.61
N MET A 388 -5.45 -27.15 -19.61
CA MET A 388 -5.52 -28.61 -19.78
C MET A 388 -6.84 -29.03 -20.43
N TRP A 389 -7.94 -28.38 -20.04
CA TRP A 389 -9.28 -28.61 -20.60
C TRP A 389 -9.39 -28.22 -22.06
N LYS A 390 -8.95 -27.02 -22.43
CA LYS A 390 -8.97 -26.54 -23.82
C LYS A 390 -8.17 -27.46 -24.74
N GLN A 391 -6.96 -27.83 -24.33
CA GLN A 391 -6.12 -28.76 -25.09
C GLN A 391 -6.75 -30.16 -25.18
N MET A 392 -7.43 -30.62 -24.13
CA MET A 392 -8.19 -31.88 -24.15
C MET A 392 -9.35 -31.82 -25.16
N VAL A 393 -10.09 -30.72 -25.19
CA VAL A 393 -11.18 -30.51 -26.16
C VAL A 393 -10.64 -30.49 -27.60
N GLU A 394 -9.52 -29.79 -27.84
CA GLU A 394 -8.84 -29.76 -29.14
C GLU A 394 -8.38 -31.16 -29.61
N ARG A 395 -7.88 -31.99 -28.68
CA ARG A 395 -7.50 -33.39 -28.98
C ARG A 395 -8.69 -34.32 -29.14
N GLY A 396 -9.84 -34.02 -28.52
CA GLY A 396 -11.05 -34.83 -28.60
C GLY A 396 -11.02 -36.14 -27.81
N ASP A 397 -10.07 -36.33 -26.88
CA ASP A 397 -9.83 -37.61 -26.20
C ASP A 397 -10.34 -37.68 -24.74
N GLY A 398 -10.83 -36.58 -24.17
CA GLY A 398 -11.40 -36.55 -22.82
C GLY A 398 -10.36 -36.77 -21.70
N ILE A 399 -9.06 -36.66 -22.01
CA ILE A 399 -7.97 -36.83 -21.04
C ILE A 399 -7.24 -35.50 -20.80
N LEU A 400 -7.28 -35.03 -19.56
CA LEU A 400 -6.51 -33.91 -19.02
C LEU A 400 -5.06 -34.35 -18.78
N ARG A 401 -4.12 -33.68 -19.44
CA ARG A 401 -2.68 -33.94 -19.36
C ARG A 401 -1.92 -32.71 -18.92
N LEU A 402 -0.87 -32.87 -18.13
CA LEU A 402 0.01 -31.76 -17.84
C LEU A 402 0.71 -31.28 -19.13
N PRO A 403 0.81 -29.95 -19.34
CA PRO A 403 1.54 -29.42 -20.48
C PRO A 403 3.07 -29.68 -20.36
N HIS A 404 3.58 -29.90 -19.15
CA HIS A 404 5.00 -30.11 -18.84
C HIS A 404 5.18 -31.17 -17.75
N GLN A 405 6.36 -31.79 -17.67
CA GLN A 405 6.66 -32.87 -16.71
C GLN A 405 6.63 -32.43 -15.23
N SER A 406 6.72 -31.12 -14.94
CA SER A 406 6.68 -30.59 -13.57
C SER A 406 5.49 -29.66 -13.35
N ILE A 407 4.88 -29.77 -12.16
CA ILE A 407 3.79 -28.88 -11.73
C ILE A 407 4.42 -27.58 -11.19
N ASP A 408 4.31 -26.52 -12.00
CA ASP A 408 4.66 -25.16 -11.58
C ASP A 408 3.49 -24.22 -11.90
N LEU A 409 2.64 -23.97 -10.90
CA LEU A 409 1.49 -23.07 -11.00
C LEU A 409 1.91 -21.65 -11.37
N GLY A 410 3.12 -21.24 -10.98
CA GLY A 410 3.64 -19.91 -11.27
C GLY A 410 4.11 -19.72 -12.69
N ARG A 411 4.55 -20.80 -13.33
CA ARG A 411 5.01 -20.81 -14.72
C ARG A 411 3.91 -20.38 -15.68
N VAL A 412 2.65 -20.60 -15.35
CA VAL A 412 1.48 -20.07 -16.08
C VAL A 412 1.60 -18.57 -16.40
N LEU A 413 1.97 -17.75 -15.42
CA LEU A 413 2.11 -16.30 -15.62
C LEU A 413 3.32 -15.98 -16.51
N VAL A 414 4.38 -16.75 -16.36
CA VAL A 414 5.63 -16.62 -17.13
C VAL A 414 5.40 -17.01 -18.59
N ASP A 415 4.74 -18.13 -18.86
CA ASP A 415 4.43 -18.62 -20.19
C ASP A 415 3.54 -17.61 -20.94
N ARG A 416 2.56 -16.99 -20.26
CA ARG A 416 1.74 -15.91 -20.86
C ARG A 416 2.54 -14.65 -21.15
N ALA A 417 3.43 -14.26 -20.23
CA ALA A 417 4.28 -13.09 -20.45
C ALA A 417 5.23 -13.33 -21.64
N ASN A 418 5.80 -14.53 -21.73
CA ASN A 418 6.68 -14.93 -22.82
C ASN A 418 5.91 -15.08 -24.14
N LEU A 419 4.70 -15.66 -24.12
CA LEU A 419 3.82 -15.75 -25.28
C LEU A 419 3.50 -14.34 -25.80
N PHE A 420 3.11 -13.43 -24.92
CA PHE A 420 2.83 -12.05 -25.29
C PHE A 420 4.02 -11.38 -25.98
N ILE A 421 5.23 -11.53 -25.43
CA ILE A 421 6.47 -11.01 -26.04
C ILE A 421 6.71 -11.65 -27.41
N SER A 422 6.55 -12.98 -27.53
CA SER A 422 6.78 -13.69 -28.79
C SER A 422 5.78 -13.28 -29.88
N SER A 423 4.53 -13.00 -29.52
CA SER A 423 3.49 -12.54 -30.44
C SER A 423 3.58 -11.04 -30.76
N ASN A 424 4.33 -10.27 -29.97
CA ASN A 424 4.54 -8.84 -30.17
C ASN A 424 6.05 -8.52 -30.21
N PRO A 425 6.78 -8.99 -31.24
CA PRO A 425 8.20 -8.71 -31.38
C PRO A 425 8.44 -7.20 -31.47
N GLY A 426 9.35 -6.68 -30.63
CA GLY A 426 9.65 -5.24 -30.52
C GLY A 426 8.90 -4.51 -29.39
N SER A 427 7.93 -5.14 -28.72
CA SER A 427 7.22 -4.53 -27.56
C SER A 427 7.97 -4.64 -26.23
N GLU A 428 9.13 -5.30 -26.21
CA GLU A 428 9.84 -5.66 -24.98
C GLU A 428 10.23 -4.45 -24.13
N ASP A 429 10.69 -3.37 -24.77
CA ASP A 429 11.13 -2.18 -24.05
C ASP A 429 9.95 -1.40 -23.44
N ASP A 430 8.82 -1.35 -24.15
CA ASP A 430 7.56 -0.79 -23.62
C ASP A 430 7.02 -1.66 -22.47
N LEU A 431 7.10 -2.99 -22.58
CA LEU A 431 6.69 -3.90 -21.51
C LEU A 431 7.54 -3.74 -20.26
N ARG A 432 8.87 -3.61 -20.43
CA ARG A 432 9.78 -3.28 -19.33
C ARG A 432 9.30 -2.01 -18.63
N ARG A 433 9.07 -0.91 -19.37
CA ARG A 433 8.59 0.36 -18.80
C ARG A 433 7.23 0.23 -18.11
N ILE A 434 6.28 -0.49 -18.71
CA ILE A 434 4.95 -0.73 -18.12
C ILE A 434 5.10 -1.47 -16.78
N PHE A 435 5.76 -2.62 -16.76
CA PHE A 435 5.81 -3.46 -15.56
C PHE A 435 6.71 -2.89 -14.46
N THR A 436 7.83 -2.25 -14.79
CA THR A 436 8.74 -1.68 -13.79
C THR A 436 8.33 -0.25 -13.42
N LEU A 437 8.23 0.64 -14.41
CA LEU A 437 8.03 2.07 -14.16
C LEU A 437 6.56 2.40 -13.92
N ARG A 438 5.58 1.66 -14.40
CA ARG A 438 4.17 2.03 -14.14
C ARG A 438 3.55 1.18 -13.04
N LEU A 439 3.81 -0.13 -13.06
CA LEU A 439 3.01 -1.09 -12.29
C LEU A 439 3.73 -1.74 -11.10
N ALA A 440 4.98 -1.37 -10.82
CA ALA A 440 5.73 -1.82 -9.64
C ALA A 440 6.07 -0.67 -8.68
N THR A 441 6.08 -1.00 -7.39
CA THR A 441 6.67 -0.20 -6.32
C THR A 441 7.73 -1.04 -5.62
N VAL A 442 8.90 -0.46 -5.35
CA VAL A 442 10.02 -1.13 -4.70
C VAL A 442 10.46 -0.28 -3.51
N ARG A 443 10.57 -0.90 -2.33
CA ARG A 443 11.16 -0.30 -1.12
C ARG A 443 12.63 -0.70 -1.03
N GLU A 444 13.44 0.08 -0.31
CA GLU A 444 14.91 -0.04 -0.22
C GLU A 444 15.37 -1.50 -0.03
N ASP A 445 14.73 -2.24 0.89
CA ASP A 445 14.96 -3.68 1.14
C ASP A 445 13.72 -4.57 0.92
N GLY A 446 12.71 -4.09 0.20
CA GLY A 446 11.44 -4.79 0.01
C GLY A 446 11.35 -5.62 -1.28
N GLU A 447 10.52 -6.66 -1.25
CA GLU A 447 10.03 -7.32 -2.46
C GLU A 447 9.20 -6.35 -3.32
N PRO A 448 9.22 -6.44 -4.66
CA PRO A 448 8.40 -5.60 -5.51
C PRO A 448 6.92 -5.88 -5.26
N THR A 449 6.16 -4.82 -4.98
CA THR A 449 4.71 -4.88 -4.79
C THR A 449 4.00 -4.24 -5.96
N ARG A 450 2.74 -4.62 -6.22
CA ARG A 450 1.97 -4.01 -7.31
C ARG A 450 1.67 -2.54 -7.05
N ARG A 451 1.78 -1.71 -8.09
CA ARG A 451 1.35 -0.31 -8.14
C ARG A 451 0.18 -0.17 -9.09
N ARG A 452 -0.77 0.69 -8.74
CA ARG A 452 -1.85 1.14 -9.64
C ARG A 452 -1.37 2.37 -10.40
N ALA A 453 -1.47 2.35 -11.73
CA ALA A 453 -1.11 3.48 -12.57
C ALA A 453 -2.32 3.97 -13.38
N SER A 454 -2.58 5.27 -13.36
CA SER A 454 -3.59 5.91 -14.21
C SER A 454 -3.22 5.82 -15.68
N ARG A 455 -4.21 5.77 -16.58
CA ARG A 455 -4.09 5.89 -18.04
C ARG A 455 -3.29 7.09 -18.47
N SER A 456 -3.39 8.19 -17.74
CA SER A 456 -2.64 9.42 -17.99
C SER A 456 -1.13 9.23 -17.77
N GLU A 457 -0.71 8.15 -17.12
CA GLU A 457 0.70 7.79 -16.92
C GLU A 457 1.24 6.93 -18.07
N PHE A 458 0.41 6.47 -19.00
CA PHE A 458 0.81 5.64 -20.14
C PHE A 458 0.74 6.44 -21.44
N LEU A 459 1.70 6.18 -22.32
CA LEU A 459 1.60 6.58 -23.73
C LEU A 459 0.45 5.81 -24.42
N ASP A 460 -0.05 6.32 -25.54
CA ASP A 460 -1.11 5.64 -26.29
C ASP A 460 -0.68 4.25 -26.79
N ALA A 461 0.59 4.12 -27.19
CA ALA A 461 1.17 2.83 -27.58
C ALA A 461 1.26 1.86 -26.40
N GLU A 462 1.77 2.33 -25.24
CA GLU A 462 1.83 1.55 -24.01
C GLU A 462 0.44 1.10 -23.55
N TRP A 463 -0.56 1.99 -23.63
CA TRP A 463 -1.92 1.66 -23.21
C TRP A 463 -2.60 0.61 -24.10
N ARG A 464 -2.26 0.56 -25.40
CA ARG A 464 -2.71 -0.55 -26.27
C ARG A 464 -2.17 -1.88 -25.76
N LEU A 465 -0.89 -1.94 -25.40
CA LEU A 465 -0.27 -3.13 -24.81
C LEU A 465 -0.91 -3.47 -23.45
N VAL A 466 -1.14 -2.48 -22.60
CA VAL A 466 -1.83 -2.65 -21.30
C VAL A 466 -3.22 -3.27 -21.49
N THR A 467 -3.96 -2.79 -22.48
CA THR A 467 -5.30 -3.30 -22.81
C THR A 467 -5.23 -4.74 -23.31
N GLN A 468 -4.27 -5.07 -24.18
CA GLN A 468 -4.05 -6.44 -24.64
C GLN A 468 -3.63 -7.39 -23.51
N LEU A 469 -2.72 -6.94 -22.63
CA LEU A 469 -2.27 -7.70 -21.46
C LEU A 469 -3.38 -7.93 -20.43
N ALA A 470 -4.37 -7.04 -20.35
CA ALA A 470 -5.52 -7.19 -19.46
C ALA A 470 -6.59 -8.12 -20.03
N ASN A 471 -6.71 -8.18 -21.36
CA ASN A 471 -7.69 -8.99 -22.05
C ASN A 471 -7.28 -10.47 -22.15
N ASP A 472 -8.26 -11.29 -22.51
CA ASP A 472 -8.01 -12.67 -22.93
C ASP A 472 -7.16 -12.69 -24.22
N PRO A 473 -6.15 -13.58 -24.37
CA PRO A 473 -5.81 -14.71 -23.50
C PRO A 473 -4.70 -14.44 -22.49
N TYR A 474 -4.29 -13.19 -22.22
CA TYR A 474 -3.11 -12.89 -21.41
C TYR A 474 -3.42 -12.61 -19.94
N ARG A 475 -4.42 -11.77 -19.64
CA ARG A 475 -4.88 -11.42 -18.27
C ARG A 475 -3.76 -11.25 -17.22
N LEU A 476 -2.63 -10.69 -17.64
CA LEU A 476 -1.48 -10.39 -16.78
C LEU A 476 -1.71 -9.08 -16.01
N LEU A 477 -2.51 -8.19 -16.59
CA LEU A 477 -2.92 -6.92 -16.01
C LEU A 477 -4.43 -6.90 -15.73
N SER A 478 -4.87 -5.94 -14.95
CA SER A 478 -6.27 -5.59 -14.75
C SER A 478 -6.44 -4.11 -15.07
N THR A 479 -7.32 -3.80 -16.01
CA THR A 479 -7.65 -2.43 -16.41
C THR A 479 -9.04 -2.05 -15.88
N PHE A 480 -9.18 -0.78 -15.52
CA PHE A 480 -10.43 -0.24 -14.98
C PHE A 480 -10.83 1.02 -15.75
N THR A 481 -12.07 1.04 -16.22
CA THR A 481 -12.67 2.14 -16.97
C THR A 481 -13.66 2.88 -16.07
N PRO A 482 -13.48 4.19 -15.78
CA PRO A 482 -14.58 4.99 -15.26
C PRO A 482 -15.57 5.20 -16.39
N GLU A 483 -16.81 4.77 -16.21
CA GLU A 483 -17.90 5.07 -17.13
C GLU A 483 -18.01 6.58 -17.34
N MET A 484 -18.08 7.00 -18.61
CA MET A 484 -18.24 8.39 -19.00
C MET A 484 -19.51 8.98 -18.38
N THR A 485 -19.35 9.99 -17.52
CA THR A 485 -20.43 10.93 -17.25
C THR A 485 -20.55 11.87 -18.43
N THR A 486 -21.51 11.63 -19.32
CA THR A 486 -22.04 12.64 -20.21
C THR A 486 -22.88 13.64 -19.39
N THR A 487 -22.24 14.64 -18.82
CA THR A 487 -22.91 15.89 -18.44
C THR A 487 -22.40 16.94 -19.40
N ALA A 488 -23.14 17.15 -20.49
CA ALA A 488 -23.02 18.33 -21.31
C ALA A 488 -23.59 19.51 -20.51
N SER A 489 -22.71 20.22 -19.84
CA SER A 489 -22.93 21.59 -19.41
C SER A 489 -21.55 22.26 -19.40
N GLU A 490 -21.34 23.17 -20.33
CA GLU A 490 -20.12 24.00 -20.38
C GLU A 490 -19.89 24.65 -19.01
N PRO A 491 -18.63 24.70 -18.52
CA PRO A 491 -18.34 25.40 -17.27
C PRO A 491 -18.30 26.90 -17.53
N GLN A 492 -19.26 27.63 -16.94
CA GLN A 492 -18.98 28.98 -16.48
C GLN A 492 -18.19 28.87 -15.19
N ASP A 493 -17.04 29.55 -15.16
CA ASP A 493 -16.11 29.70 -14.04
C ASP A 493 -15.35 28.45 -13.57
N GLY A 494 -14.20 28.23 -14.23
CA GLY A 494 -12.89 28.27 -13.56
C GLY A 494 -12.51 27.23 -12.50
N GLU A 495 -13.39 26.32 -12.06
CA GLU A 495 -13.05 25.30 -11.08
C GLU A 495 -12.72 23.96 -11.75
N ARG A 496 -11.42 23.61 -11.71
CA ARG A 496 -10.88 22.35 -12.24
C ARG A 496 -11.52 21.15 -11.53
N VAL A 497 -12.43 20.48 -12.23
CA VAL A 497 -12.92 19.12 -11.91
C VAL A 497 -11.72 18.17 -11.83
N LEU A 498 -11.40 17.69 -10.62
CA LEU A 498 -10.38 16.66 -10.40
C LEU A 498 -10.81 15.35 -11.07
N GLY A 499 -9.98 14.90 -12.02
CA GLY A 499 -10.34 13.93 -13.05
C GLY A 499 -10.51 12.48 -12.59
N ARG A 500 -11.57 11.85 -13.09
CA ARG A 500 -11.75 10.39 -13.07
C ARG A 500 -10.85 9.76 -14.12
N SER A 501 -9.90 8.92 -13.70
CA SER A 501 -8.87 8.35 -14.57
C SER A 501 -9.04 6.84 -14.71
N PHE A 502 -9.00 6.34 -15.94
CA PHE A 502 -8.74 4.92 -16.25
C PHE A 502 -7.46 4.48 -15.54
N TYR A 503 -7.33 3.24 -15.07
CA TYR A 503 -6.08 2.78 -14.46
C TYR A 503 -5.80 1.30 -14.72
N ALA A 504 -4.56 0.89 -14.55
CA ALA A 504 -4.08 -0.47 -14.71
C ALA A 504 -3.26 -0.93 -13.49
N GLU A 505 -3.33 -2.22 -13.16
CA GLU A 505 -2.49 -2.89 -12.16
C GLU A 505 -2.10 -4.30 -12.61
N VAL A 506 -1.09 -4.89 -11.98
CA VAL A 506 -0.76 -6.31 -12.19
C VAL A 506 -1.85 -7.19 -11.57
N ALA A 507 -2.34 -8.17 -12.35
CA ALA A 507 -3.41 -9.06 -11.91
C ALA A 507 -2.99 -9.93 -10.71
N HIS A 508 -1.74 -10.41 -10.70
CA HIS A 508 -1.18 -11.28 -9.66
C HIS A 508 0.27 -10.92 -9.32
N GLU A 509 0.56 -10.63 -8.04
CA GLU A 509 1.92 -10.25 -7.59
C GLU A 509 2.96 -11.38 -7.76
N ALA A 510 2.51 -12.63 -7.91
CA ALA A 510 3.37 -13.77 -8.19
C ALA A 510 4.26 -13.57 -9.43
N ILE A 511 3.82 -12.73 -10.40
CA ILE A 511 4.61 -12.43 -11.59
C ILE A 511 5.94 -11.73 -11.25
N PHE A 512 5.97 -10.87 -10.22
CA PHE A 512 7.18 -10.17 -9.80
C PHE A 512 8.25 -11.12 -9.27
N ARG A 513 7.82 -12.21 -8.61
CA ARG A 513 8.72 -13.18 -8.01
C ARG A 513 9.12 -14.31 -8.95
N ARG A 514 8.30 -14.63 -9.97
CA ARG A 514 8.49 -15.84 -10.77
C ARG A 514 8.95 -15.59 -12.20
N TRP A 515 8.78 -14.38 -12.73
CA TRP A 515 9.23 -14.05 -14.07
C TRP A 515 10.68 -13.51 -14.05
N ASP A 516 11.64 -14.36 -14.41
CA ASP A 516 13.08 -14.04 -14.41
C ASP A 516 13.41 -12.74 -15.13
N LYS A 517 12.78 -12.52 -16.28
CA LYS A 517 13.00 -11.35 -17.11
C LYS A 517 12.57 -10.07 -16.39
N LEU A 518 11.40 -10.08 -15.76
CA LEU A 518 10.92 -8.97 -14.94
C LEU A 518 11.77 -8.75 -13.69
N ARG A 519 12.25 -9.81 -13.04
CA ARG A 519 13.20 -9.67 -11.91
C ARG A 519 14.48 -8.98 -12.36
N SER A 520 15.03 -9.39 -13.50
CA SER A 520 16.20 -8.74 -14.09
C SER A 520 15.91 -7.26 -14.37
N TRP A 521 14.77 -6.94 -14.97
CA TRP A 521 14.37 -5.55 -15.25
C TRP A 521 14.20 -4.72 -13.97
N ILE A 522 13.56 -5.25 -12.93
CA ILE A 522 13.40 -4.55 -11.66
C ILE A 522 14.74 -4.34 -10.98
N SER A 523 15.63 -5.35 -11.02
CA SER A 523 16.97 -5.23 -10.43
C SER A 523 17.80 -4.13 -11.10
N SER A 524 17.72 -3.99 -12.43
CA SER A 524 18.40 -2.91 -13.16
C SER A 524 17.80 -1.52 -12.91
N GLU A 525 16.54 -1.45 -12.44
CA GLU A 525 15.79 -0.21 -12.25
C GLU A 525 15.64 0.17 -10.76
N ARG A 526 16.21 -0.63 -9.84
CA ARG A 526 15.92 -0.57 -8.40
C ARG A 526 16.23 0.77 -7.77
N GLU A 527 17.37 1.37 -8.12
CA GLU A 527 17.78 2.69 -7.60
C GLU A 527 16.76 3.77 -8.00
N PHE A 528 16.35 3.79 -9.27
CA PHE A 528 15.36 4.73 -9.78
C PHE A 528 13.97 4.52 -9.16
N LEU A 529 13.51 3.27 -9.05
CA LEU A 529 12.19 2.94 -8.48
C LEU A 529 12.09 3.27 -6.98
N THR A 530 13.18 3.06 -6.23
CA THR A 530 13.25 3.40 -4.80
C THR A 530 13.20 4.92 -4.63
N TRP A 531 14.02 5.66 -5.39
CA TRP A 531 14.00 7.13 -5.41
C TRP A 531 12.60 7.66 -5.77
N ARG A 532 11.96 7.13 -6.82
CA ARG A 532 10.64 7.58 -7.25
C ARG A 532 9.56 7.33 -6.19
N THR A 533 9.62 6.20 -5.49
CA THR A 533 8.68 5.91 -4.39
C THR A 533 8.80 6.97 -3.29
N GLY A 534 10.02 7.42 -2.98
CA GLY A 534 10.26 8.55 -2.07
C GLY A 534 9.71 9.88 -2.62
N LEU A 535 9.90 10.15 -3.91
CA LEU A 535 9.36 11.34 -4.59
C LEU A 535 7.82 11.41 -4.53
N GLU A 536 7.15 10.29 -4.78
CA GLU A 536 5.68 10.21 -4.72
C GLU A 536 5.15 10.51 -3.31
N LEU A 537 5.84 10.03 -2.26
CA LEU A 537 5.50 10.33 -0.87
C LEU A 537 5.69 11.82 -0.56
N ALA A 538 6.81 12.41 -0.98
CA ALA A 538 7.07 13.85 -0.80
C ALA A 538 6.04 14.72 -1.53
N ARG A 539 5.66 14.36 -2.77
CA ARG A 539 4.61 15.07 -3.50
C ARG A 539 3.25 14.96 -2.81
N ARG A 540 2.89 13.78 -2.27
CA ARG A 540 1.63 13.62 -1.53
C ARG A 540 1.60 14.49 -0.27
N ALA A 541 2.71 14.57 0.47
CA ALA A 541 2.83 15.47 1.61
C ALA A 541 2.62 16.93 1.19
N TRP A 542 3.22 17.34 0.07
CA TRP A 542 3.03 18.66 -0.53
C TRP A 542 1.59 18.94 -0.99
N ASP A 543 0.92 17.97 -1.61
CA ASP A 543 -0.48 18.10 -2.01
C ASP A 543 -1.40 18.32 -0.80
N SER A 544 -1.13 17.62 0.31
CA SER A 544 -1.89 17.69 1.56
C SER A 544 -1.54 18.87 2.47
N ALA A 545 -0.47 19.59 2.17
CA ALA A 545 -0.02 20.71 3.01
C ALA A 545 -1.00 21.91 2.93
N PRO A 546 -1.26 22.59 4.07
CA PRO A 546 -1.95 23.88 4.11
C PRO A 546 -1.35 24.91 3.14
N SER A 547 -2.19 25.79 2.60
CA SER A 547 -1.79 26.74 1.53
C SER A 547 -0.63 27.67 1.93
N ASP A 548 -0.52 27.99 3.20
CA ASP A 548 0.48 28.83 3.86
C ASP A 548 1.82 28.11 4.08
N SER A 549 1.82 26.79 4.29
CA SER A 549 3.04 25.97 4.43
C SER A 549 3.38 25.17 3.17
N LYS A 550 2.66 25.42 2.06
CA LYS A 550 2.78 24.64 0.83
C LYS A 550 4.13 24.80 0.14
N ASP A 551 4.79 25.95 0.30
CA ASP A 551 6.12 26.18 -0.23
C ASP A 551 7.22 25.51 0.60
N GLU A 552 6.96 25.23 1.89
CA GLU A 552 7.88 24.51 2.79
C GLU A 552 7.89 23.00 2.50
N ALA A 553 6.78 22.46 1.98
CA ALA A 553 6.67 21.05 1.59
C ALA A 553 7.28 20.73 0.21
N LEU A 554 7.89 21.72 -0.48
CA LEU A 554 8.61 21.51 -1.75
C LEU A 554 9.97 20.82 -1.53
N LEU A 555 10.51 20.19 -2.58
CA LEU A 555 11.83 19.55 -2.50
C LEU A 555 12.93 20.58 -2.35
N LEU A 556 13.87 20.34 -1.43
CA LEU A 556 15.05 21.18 -1.19
C LEU A 556 16.34 20.35 -1.19
N GLY A 557 17.49 21.03 -1.28
CA GLY A 557 18.81 20.43 -1.11
C GLY A 557 19.09 19.23 -2.02
N LEU A 558 19.62 18.15 -1.43
CA LEU A 558 20.01 16.93 -2.15
C LEU A 558 18.83 16.24 -2.83
N ALA A 559 17.65 16.24 -2.20
CA ALA A 559 16.44 15.65 -2.77
C ALA A 559 16.03 16.35 -4.08
N LEU A 560 16.10 17.68 -4.12
CA LEU A 560 15.85 18.43 -5.36
C LEU A 560 16.97 18.22 -6.39
N LYS A 561 18.24 18.20 -5.97
CA LYS A 561 19.36 17.95 -6.89
C LYS A 561 19.25 16.58 -7.54
N GLN A 562 18.99 15.54 -6.75
CA GLN A 562 18.75 14.18 -7.23
C GLN A 562 17.53 14.13 -8.15
N ALA A 563 16.44 14.81 -7.78
CA ALA A 563 15.27 14.90 -8.63
C ALA A 563 15.52 15.61 -9.96
N LEU A 564 16.37 16.64 -9.99
CA LEU A 564 16.78 17.30 -11.23
C LEU A 564 17.72 16.43 -12.07
N THR A 565 18.61 15.64 -11.47
CA THR A 565 19.46 14.68 -12.17
C THR A 565 18.62 13.60 -12.86
N TRP A 566 17.65 13.02 -12.15
CA TRP A 566 16.70 12.07 -12.75
C TRP A 566 15.78 12.74 -13.78
N LEU A 567 15.34 13.97 -13.54
CA LEU A 567 14.56 14.73 -14.52
C LEU A 567 15.36 15.01 -15.79
N ALA A 568 16.67 15.24 -15.71
CA ALA A 568 17.50 15.50 -16.89
C ALA A 568 17.76 14.23 -17.72
N SER A 569 17.95 13.08 -17.06
CA SER A 569 18.28 11.81 -17.71
C SER A 569 17.05 10.99 -18.14
N ARG A 570 15.94 11.10 -17.40
CA ARG A 570 14.75 10.23 -17.56
C ARG A 570 13.43 10.99 -17.43
N SER A 571 13.37 12.20 -18.01
CA SER A 571 12.19 13.06 -17.94
C SER A 571 10.88 12.38 -18.37
N GLU A 572 10.92 11.44 -19.31
CA GLU A 572 9.74 10.75 -19.85
C GLU A 572 9.18 9.67 -18.89
N ASP A 573 10.01 9.17 -17.98
CA ASP A 573 9.66 8.12 -17.04
C ASP A 573 9.04 8.68 -15.73
N ILE A 574 9.12 10.00 -15.53
CA ILE A 574 8.57 10.71 -14.37
C ILE A 574 7.17 11.27 -14.71
N PRO A 575 6.12 10.95 -13.93
CA PRO A 575 4.76 11.46 -14.13
C PRO A 575 4.69 12.98 -14.23
N VAL A 576 3.75 13.51 -15.02
CA VAL A 576 3.58 14.98 -15.22
C VAL A 576 3.46 15.73 -13.89
N LYS A 577 2.65 15.22 -12.95
CA LYS A 577 2.47 15.83 -11.61
C LYS A 577 3.76 15.88 -10.79
N ASP A 578 4.59 14.85 -10.90
CA ASP A 578 5.89 14.79 -10.22
C ASP A 578 6.88 15.75 -10.89
N ARG A 579 6.85 15.86 -12.22
CA ARG A 579 7.64 16.88 -12.96
C ARG A 579 7.22 18.29 -12.61
N GLU A 580 5.92 18.54 -12.48
CA GLU A 580 5.39 19.83 -12.02
C GLU A 580 5.85 20.11 -10.59
N PHE A 581 5.80 19.14 -9.69
CA PHE A 581 6.30 19.27 -8.33
C PHE A 581 7.80 19.58 -8.28
N ILE A 582 8.63 18.88 -9.07
CA ILE A 582 10.08 19.16 -9.20
C ILE A 582 10.31 20.55 -9.81
N THR A 583 9.54 20.91 -10.84
CA THR A 583 9.65 22.20 -11.53
C THR A 583 9.22 23.35 -10.60
N ARG A 584 8.19 23.13 -9.78
CA ARG A 584 7.70 24.07 -8.78
C ARG A 584 8.68 24.23 -7.63
N SER A 585 9.29 23.14 -7.19
CA SER A 585 10.41 23.14 -6.25
C SER A 585 11.61 23.93 -6.81
N ARG A 586 11.95 23.71 -8.08
CA ARG A 586 12.97 24.49 -8.81
C ARG A 586 12.59 25.96 -8.98
N SER A 587 11.30 26.27 -9.22
CA SER A 587 10.84 27.64 -9.40
C SER A 587 10.69 28.38 -8.08
N SER A 588 10.45 27.71 -6.95
CA SER A 588 10.48 28.31 -5.62
C SER A 588 11.89 28.81 -5.28
N LEU A 589 12.92 28.08 -5.70
CA LEU A 589 14.31 28.59 -5.69
C LEU A 589 14.56 29.75 -6.67
N ARG A 590 13.67 29.97 -7.66
CA ARG A 590 13.73 31.08 -8.63
C ARG A 590 12.74 32.22 -8.32
N SER A 591 11.76 32.04 -7.44
CA SER A 591 10.73 33.05 -7.13
C SER A 591 11.28 34.29 -6.41
N PRO A 592 12.40 34.26 -5.66
CA PRO A 592 13.06 35.52 -5.29
C PRO A 592 13.73 36.22 -6.48
N ARG A 593 13.96 35.54 -7.62
CA ARG A 593 14.61 36.11 -8.83
C ARG A 593 13.63 36.77 -9.81
N LEU A 594 12.35 36.37 -9.87
CA LEU A 594 11.37 36.99 -10.78
C LEU A 594 10.75 38.28 -10.21
N ARG A 595 10.56 38.36 -8.88
CA ARG A 595 10.20 39.62 -8.21
C ARG A 595 11.32 40.69 -8.33
N ALA A 596 12.56 40.25 -8.52
CA ALA A 596 13.72 41.12 -8.75
C ALA A 596 13.88 41.58 -10.21
N GLN A 597 13.25 40.93 -11.20
CA GLN A 597 13.45 41.24 -12.63
C GLN A 597 12.64 42.42 -13.16
N ALA A 598 11.55 42.82 -12.49
CA ALA A 598 10.84 44.06 -12.82
C ALA A 598 11.64 45.33 -12.46
N ALA A 599 12.67 45.21 -11.62
CA ALA A 599 13.53 46.32 -11.21
C ALA A 599 14.80 46.48 -12.07
N LEU A 600 15.04 45.57 -13.04
CA LEU A 600 16.38 45.35 -13.63
C LEU A 600 16.77 46.27 -14.80
N VAL A 601 15.85 47.05 -15.38
CA VAL A 601 16.22 47.96 -16.48
C VAL A 601 17.11 49.11 -15.99
N GLY A 602 17.06 49.46 -14.70
CA GLY A 602 17.92 50.50 -14.09
C GLY A 602 19.26 50.00 -13.55
N THR A 603 19.47 48.68 -13.39
CA THR A 603 20.56 48.14 -12.55
C THR A 603 21.78 47.62 -13.34
N VAL A 604 21.68 47.53 -14.68
CA VAL A 604 22.78 47.02 -15.52
C VAL A 604 24.03 47.91 -15.47
N ALA A 605 23.88 49.21 -15.21
CA ALA A 605 25.02 50.13 -15.04
C ALA A 605 25.73 49.99 -13.67
N LEU A 606 25.03 49.52 -12.63
CA LEU A 606 25.56 49.36 -11.26
C LEU A 606 26.29 48.03 -11.04
N ILE A 607 25.93 47.00 -11.82
CA ILE A 607 26.51 45.65 -11.70
C ILE A 607 27.97 45.61 -12.16
N LEU A 608 28.36 46.41 -13.15
CA LEU A 608 29.77 46.51 -13.57
C LEU A 608 30.67 47.12 -12.47
N SER A 609 30.11 47.94 -11.59
CA SER A 609 30.82 48.47 -10.41
C SER A 609 30.89 47.43 -9.28
N ALA A 610 29.84 46.62 -9.11
CA ALA A 610 29.74 45.63 -8.02
C ALA A 610 30.58 44.36 -8.26
N VAL A 611 30.87 43.99 -9.51
CA VAL A 611 31.77 42.86 -9.82
C VAL A 611 33.21 43.13 -9.38
N GLY A 612 33.66 44.39 -9.41
CA GLY A 612 34.94 44.80 -8.82
C GLY A 612 34.95 44.73 -7.28
N LEU A 613 33.80 44.90 -6.63
CA LEU A 613 33.64 44.78 -5.17
C LEU A 613 33.52 43.31 -4.69
N TRP A 614 33.04 42.41 -5.55
CA TRP A 614 32.88 40.99 -5.21
C TRP A 614 34.22 40.23 -5.15
N GLU A 615 35.20 40.59 -5.99
CA GLU A 615 36.57 40.04 -5.85
C GLU A 615 37.31 40.61 -4.63
N TYR A 616 36.94 41.80 -4.15
CA TYR A 616 37.51 42.41 -2.95
C TYR A 616 37.03 41.71 -1.66
N GLY A 617 35.72 41.41 -1.54
CA GLY A 617 35.15 40.79 -0.33
C GLY A 617 35.57 39.33 -0.07
N ARG A 618 35.91 38.57 -1.12
CA ARG A 618 36.44 37.19 -0.97
C ARG A 618 37.85 37.17 -0.37
N SER A 619 38.61 38.24 -0.56
CA SER A 619 39.94 38.44 0.06
C SER A 619 39.82 38.77 1.55
N GLU A 620 38.78 39.50 1.97
CA GLU A 620 38.60 40.05 3.32
C GLU A 620 38.18 39.00 4.39
N TYR A 621 37.37 38.00 4.01
CA TYR A 621 36.94 36.91 4.91
C TYR A 621 38.07 35.89 5.23
N LEU A 622 38.93 35.58 4.24
CA LEU A 622 40.09 34.70 4.46
C LEU A 622 41.27 35.41 5.13
N THR A 623 41.33 36.75 5.08
CA THR A 623 42.36 37.54 5.78
C THR A 623 42.04 37.74 7.26
N THR A 624 40.78 37.96 7.65
CA THR A 624 40.35 38.05 9.06
C THR A 624 40.59 36.73 9.83
N ILE A 625 40.29 35.59 9.20
CA ILE A 625 40.55 34.26 9.76
C ILE A 625 42.08 33.99 9.89
N ARG A 626 42.89 34.47 8.93
CA ARG A 626 44.36 34.41 9.01
C ARG A 626 44.95 35.26 10.15
N GLU A 627 44.41 36.44 10.42
CA GLU A 627 44.85 37.29 11.55
C GLU A 627 44.55 36.66 12.92
N ALA A 628 43.40 35.98 13.07
CA ALA A 628 43.08 35.19 14.26
C ALA A 628 44.09 34.03 14.44
N TYR A 629 44.42 33.32 13.36
CA TYR A 629 45.45 32.28 13.36
C TYR A 629 46.85 32.79 13.67
N PHE A 630 47.26 33.97 13.17
CA PHE A 630 48.57 34.55 13.50
C PHE A 630 48.70 34.93 14.98
N ARG A 631 47.61 35.32 15.66
CA ARG A 631 47.58 35.52 17.11
C ARG A 631 47.69 34.18 17.87
N PHE A 632 46.95 33.16 17.41
CA PHE A 632 47.02 31.79 17.92
C PHE A 632 48.42 31.17 17.82
N ALA A 633 49.07 31.27 16.64
CA ALA A 633 50.39 30.68 16.37
C ALA A 633 51.52 31.31 17.21
N LYS A 634 51.37 32.58 17.62
CA LYS A 634 52.34 33.28 18.50
C LYS A 634 52.20 32.88 19.98
N ALA A 635 51.00 32.48 20.41
CA ALA A 635 50.71 32.12 21.80
C ALA A 635 50.95 30.64 22.11
N SER A 636 50.75 29.74 21.13
CA SER A 636 50.93 28.29 21.28
C SER A 636 52.37 27.83 21.59
N ALA A 637 53.36 28.73 21.59
CA ALA A 637 54.77 28.43 21.85
C ALA A 637 55.19 28.54 23.33
N LYS A 638 54.25 28.76 24.26
CA LYS A 638 54.56 28.99 25.69
C LYS A 638 53.54 28.38 26.66
N THR A 639 53.43 27.05 26.70
CA THR A 639 52.90 26.39 27.91
C THR A 639 53.44 24.97 28.01
N ASP A 640 54.56 24.81 28.71
CA ASP A 640 54.99 23.54 29.27
C ASP A 640 55.11 23.75 30.79
N GLN A 641 54.63 22.79 31.57
CA GLN A 641 54.58 22.72 33.04
C GLN A 641 53.52 23.55 33.77
N GLN A 642 52.33 22.96 33.99
CA GLN A 642 51.63 22.84 35.29
C GLN A 642 50.23 22.23 35.06
N VAL A 643 50.09 20.89 35.08
CA VAL A 643 48.77 20.21 35.03
C VAL A 643 48.59 19.23 36.22
N LEU A 644 49.57 19.11 37.12
CA LEU A 644 49.55 18.14 38.22
C LEU A 644 48.87 18.63 39.52
N SER A 645 48.12 19.75 39.49
CA SER A 645 47.41 20.25 40.67
C SER A 645 46.10 20.98 40.36
N LEU A 646 45.39 20.58 39.30
CA LEU A 646 44.08 21.19 38.99
C LEU A 646 43.04 20.74 40.02
N ASP A 647 42.56 21.70 40.83
CA ASP A 647 41.38 21.53 41.67
C ASP A 647 40.16 21.17 40.81
N ARG A 648 39.29 20.30 41.34
CA ARG A 648 38.08 19.80 40.64
C ARG A 648 37.28 20.96 40.02
N GLY A 649 37.05 20.89 38.71
CA GLY A 649 36.16 21.80 37.98
C GLY A 649 36.77 23.12 37.51
N GLN A 650 38.07 23.39 37.73
CA GLN A 650 38.70 24.59 37.16
C GLN A 650 38.99 24.40 35.65
N PRO A 651 38.50 25.30 34.78
CA PRO A 651 38.78 25.24 33.35
C PRO A 651 40.23 25.68 33.05
N PHE A 652 40.87 25.02 32.10
CA PHE A 652 42.19 25.38 31.58
C PHE A 652 42.20 25.32 30.05
N ALA A 653 43.11 26.02 29.38
CA ALA A 653 43.27 25.93 27.92
C ALA A 653 44.76 25.77 27.55
N ASP A 654 45.06 24.91 26.58
CA ASP A 654 46.46 24.64 26.17
C ASP A 654 47.07 25.76 25.34
N CYS A 655 46.24 26.62 24.76
CA CYS A 655 46.66 27.76 23.95
C CYS A 655 45.60 28.86 23.95
N ALA A 656 45.98 30.08 23.54
CA ALA A 656 45.02 31.16 23.34
C ALA A 656 44.09 30.84 22.17
N GLY A 657 42.79 30.67 22.44
CA GLY A 657 41.78 30.27 21.46
C GLY A 657 41.57 28.76 21.32
N CYS A 658 42.31 27.94 22.07
CA CYS A 658 41.97 26.53 22.23
C CYS A 658 40.71 26.39 23.11
N PRO A 659 39.94 25.29 22.96
CA PRO A 659 38.82 25.02 23.84
C PRO A 659 39.24 25.00 25.31
N GLU A 660 38.45 25.65 26.18
CA GLU A 660 38.57 25.48 27.62
C GLU A 660 38.24 24.03 27.98
N MET A 661 39.07 23.39 28.77
CA MET A 661 39.01 21.99 29.17
C MET A 661 38.78 21.90 30.68
N VAL A 662 37.98 20.92 31.10
CA VAL A 662 37.75 20.62 32.51
C VAL A 662 38.22 19.20 32.82
N ALA A 663 39.10 19.05 33.81
CA ALA A 663 39.57 17.75 34.26
C ALA A 663 38.43 16.95 34.89
N ILE A 664 38.21 15.72 34.42
CA ILE A 664 37.11 14.85 34.85
C ILE A 664 37.64 13.83 35.87
N PRO A 665 37.01 13.69 37.05
CA PRO A 665 37.42 12.70 38.03
C PRO A 665 37.25 11.29 37.47
N VAL A 666 38.19 10.40 37.77
CA VAL A 666 38.16 9.02 37.28
C VAL A 666 37.49 8.14 38.32
N GLU A 667 36.26 7.69 38.02
CA GLU A 667 35.49 6.82 38.90
C GLU A 667 34.72 5.74 38.11
N SER A 668 34.11 4.80 38.84
CA SER A 668 33.15 3.88 38.24
C SER A 668 31.74 4.47 38.28
N PHE A 669 30.96 4.24 37.23
CA PHE A 669 29.55 4.64 37.17
C PHE A 669 28.69 3.60 36.48
N LEU A 670 27.37 3.75 36.61
CA LEU A 670 26.38 2.97 35.88
C LEU A 670 26.01 3.68 34.58
N MET A 671 26.41 3.10 33.46
CA MET A 671 26.08 3.57 32.11
C MET A 671 24.77 2.91 31.64
N GLY A 672 23.94 3.68 30.95
CA GLY A 672 22.62 3.26 30.51
C GLY A 672 21.50 3.71 31.46
N ALA A 673 20.27 3.55 31.01
CA ALA A 673 19.11 4.13 31.68
C ALA A 673 18.62 3.26 32.86
N PRO A 674 18.21 3.86 33.99
CA PRO A 674 17.85 3.12 35.19
C PRO A 674 16.48 2.44 35.08
N GLY A 675 16.40 1.18 35.53
CA GLY A 675 15.14 0.42 35.58
C GLY A 675 14.52 0.23 34.19
N THR A 676 13.25 0.63 34.04
CA THR A 676 12.51 0.62 32.76
C THR A 676 12.42 2.00 32.11
N GLN A 677 13.19 2.98 32.59
CA GLN A 677 13.21 4.31 32.03
C GLN A 677 14.11 4.30 30.80
N GLY A 678 13.66 4.83 29.66
CA GLY A 678 14.44 4.89 28.43
C GLY A 678 14.06 3.86 27.36
N LEU A 679 14.80 3.87 26.26
CA LEU A 679 14.60 2.97 25.11
C LEU A 679 15.42 1.69 25.26
N ALA A 680 15.04 0.62 24.54
CA ALA A 680 15.75 -0.66 24.55
C ALA A 680 17.28 -0.53 24.32
N ARG A 681 17.70 0.39 23.44
CA ARG A 681 19.11 0.68 23.13
C ARG A 681 19.91 1.33 24.26
N GLU A 682 19.23 1.77 25.31
CA GLU A 682 19.82 2.39 26.51
C GLU A 682 20.00 1.35 27.63
N HIS A 683 19.66 0.08 27.36
CA HIS A 683 19.76 -1.05 28.27
C HIS A 683 20.72 -2.13 27.71
N PRO A 684 21.21 -3.06 28.57
CA PRO A 684 21.11 -3.03 30.03
C PRO A 684 21.96 -1.93 30.66
N GLN A 685 21.53 -1.44 31.82
CA GLN A 685 22.39 -0.61 32.66
C GLN A 685 23.54 -1.47 33.19
N HIS A 686 24.78 -1.00 33.02
CA HIS A 686 25.99 -1.77 33.30
C HIS A 686 27.09 -0.88 33.90
N LYS A 687 28.02 -1.50 34.63
CA LYS A 687 29.12 -0.79 35.27
C LYS A 687 30.24 -0.50 34.26
N VAL A 688 30.69 0.75 34.23
CA VAL A 688 31.90 1.18 33.52
C VAL A 688 32.86 1.76 34.55
N SER A 689 34.13 1.35 34.49
CA SER A 689 35.20 1.84 35.36
C SER A 689 36.17 2.66 34.53
N LEU A 690 36.13 3.98 34.61
CA LEU A 690 37.12 4.81 33.93
C LEU A 690 38.49 4.54 34.58
N THR A 691 39.53 4.30 33.79
CA THR A 691 40.87 3.97 34.32
C THR A 691 41.95 4.99 34.00
N ARG A 692 41.66 5.98 33.13
CA ARG A 692 42.63 6.98 32.69
C ARG A 692 42.09 8.39 32.94
N PRO A 693 42.91 9.31 33.47
CA PRO A 693 42.50 10.69 33.62
C PRO A 693 42.39 11.36 32.25
N PHE A 694 41.31 12.11 32.07
CA PHE A 694 41.05 12.89 30.86
C PHE A 694 40.37 14.21 31.23
N ALA A 695 40.49 15.17 30.34
CA ALA A 695 39.75 16.42 30.40
C ALA A 695 38.76 16.50 29.23
N VAL A 696 37.64 17.19 29.44
CA VAL A 696 36.58 17.37 28.43
C VAL A 696 36.42 18.85 28.16
N SER A 697 36.23 19.25 26.90
CA SER A 697 35.99 20.67 26.61
C SER A 697 34.72 21.13 27.32
N ARG A 698 34.83 22.25 28.02
CA ARG A 698 33.79 22.85 28.87
C ARG A 698 32.48 23.04 28.12
N ASN A 699 32.60 23.41 26.85
CA ASN A 699 31.52 23.66 25.91
C ASN A 699 31.66 22.74 24.67
N GLU A 700 30.61 22.67 23.87
CA GLU A 700 30.69 22.22 22.48
C GLU A 700 31.70 23.10 21.72
N ILE A 701 32.37 22.53 20.71
CA ILE A 701 33.32 23.29 19.88
C ILE A 701 32.57 24.39 19.14
N SER A 702 33.01 25.64 19.28
CA SER A 702 32.35 26.78 18.64
C SER A 702 32.81 27.02 17.20
N PHE A 703 32.08 27.85 16.45
CA PHE A 703 32.53 28.34 15.14
C PHE A 703 33.85 29.11 15.25
N ASP A 704 34.05 29.93 16.30
CA ASP A 704 35.32 30.63 16.54
C ASP A 704 36.50 29.66 16.68
N GLU A 705 36.32 28.58 17.44
CA GLU A 705 37.34 27.55 17.63
C GLU A 705 37.57 26.70 16.37
N TRP A 706 36.49 26.39 15.64
CA TRP A 706 36.55 25.68 14.36
C TRP A 706 37.29 26.50 13.29
N ASN A 707 37.02 27.81 13.23
CA ASN A 707 37.57 28.70 12.22
C ASN A 707 39.10 28.85 12.34
N LEU A 708 39.70 28.57 13.49
CA LEU A 708 41.16 28.45 13.63
C LEU A 708 41.73 27.27 12.83
N CYS A 709 41.01 26.14 12.77
CA CYS A 709 41.37 25.01 11.92
C CYS A 709 41.18 25.34 10.43
N VAL A 710 40.12 26.07 10.09
CA VAL A 710 39.86 26.56 8.73
C VAL A 710 40.96 27.52 8.27
N ALA A 711 41.41 28.42 9.15
CA ALA A 711 42.50 29.34 8.91
C ALA A 711 43.81 28.64 8.52
N ASN A 712 44.05 27.49 9.16
CA ASN A 712 45.23 26.66 8.90
C ASN A 712 45.09 25.81 7.63
N GLY A 713 43.88 25.71 7.08
CA GLY A 713 43.56 24.91 5.90
C GLY A 713 43.32 23.42 6.17
N ASP A 714 43.22 23.01 7.43
CA ASP A 714 42.94 21.61 7.81
C ASP A 714 41.43 21.29 7.85
N CYS A 715 40.61 22.31 8.07
CA CYS A 715 39.15 22.19 8.11
C CYS A 715 38.47 23.02 7.00
N GLU A 716 37.30 22.58 6.56
CA GLU A 716 36.48 23.34 5.62
C GLU A 716 35.61 24.37 6.35
N PRO A 717 35.43 25.58 5.79
CA PRO A 717 34.46 26.53 6.32
C PRO A 717 33.06 25.93 6.21
N ARG A 718 32.27 26.07 7.26
CA ARG A 718 30.86 25.69 7.23
C ARG A 718 30.03 26.93 6.87
N HIS A 719 28.94 26.69 6.13
CA HIS A 719 28.01 27.74 5.70
C HIS A 719 26.54 27.37 5.95
N GLY A 720 25.78 28.26 6.59
CA GLY A 720 24.39 28.04 7.02
C GLY A 720 23.74 29.30 7.63
N ALA A 721 22.46 29.22 7.98
CA ALA A 721 21.64 30.39 8.29
C ALA A 721 21.98 31.14 9.60
N TRP A 722 22.78 30.55 10.50
CA TRP A 722 23.07 31.08 11.84
C TRP A 722 24.52 30.80 12.30
N GLU A 723 25.43 30.66 11.34
CA GLU A 723 26.78 30.15 11.55
C GLU A 723 27.80 31.27 11.81
N ASP A 724 27.85 31.74 13.05
CA ASP A 724 28.81 32.77 13.44
C ASP A 724 29.17 32.71 14.94
N GLY A 725 30.41 33.08 15.24
CA GLY A 725 30.94 33.35 16.57
C GLY A 725 30.90 32.18 17.55
N ASN A 726 30.45 32.47 18.77
CA ASN A 726 30.47 31.54 19.91
C ASN A 726 29.31 30.52 19.91
N ARG A 727 28.74 30.18 18.75
CA ARG A 727 27.72 29.12 18.59
C ARG A 727 28.42 27.79 18.31
N PRO A 728 27.81 26.64 18.66
CA PRO A 728 28.42 25.35 18.36
C PRO A 728 28.57 25.17 16.86
N VAL A 729 29.71 24.63 16.43
CA VAL A 729 29.92 24.26 15.03
C VAL A 729 28.95 23.15 14.68
N ILE A 730 28.26 23.34 13.56
CA ILE A 730 27.24 22.42 13.02
C ILE A 730 27.57 22.10 11.57
N ASN A 731 26.76 21.23 10.94
CA ASN A 731 26.99 20.78 9.57
C ASN A 731 28.36 20.09 9.40
N ILE A 732 28.84 19.42 10.46
CA ILE A 732 30.07 18.62 10.44
C ILE A 732 29.76 17.13 10.42
N THR A 733 30.49 16.39 9.59
CA THR A 733 30.48 14.92 9.61
C THR A 733 31.37 14.39 10.75
N TRP A 734 31.27 13.10 11.06
CA TRP A 734 32.19 12.48 12.01
C TRP A 734 33.65 12.57 11.53
N ASN A 735 33.85 12.41 10.21
CA ASN A 735 35.18 12.54 9.60
C ASN A 735 35.75 13.97 9.73
N ASP A 736 34.91 15.00 9.65
CA ASP A 736 35.31 16.39 9.87
C ASP A 736 35.73 16.61 11.33
N ALA A 737 34.98 16.06 12.28
CA ALA A 737 35.32 16.11 13.69
C ALA A 737 36.68 15.43 13.97
N LYS A 738 36.98 14.31 13.29
CA LYS A 738 38.29 13.66 13.37
C LYS A 738 39.43 14.51 12.81
N ARG A 739 39.19 15.26 11.72
CA ARG A 739 40.18 16.21 11.18
C ARG A 739 40.47 17.32 12.18
N TYR A 740 39.44 17.87 12.82
CA TYR A 740 39.60 18.90 13.84
C TYR A 740 40.43 18.43 15.04
N VAL A 741 40.13 17.25 15.63
CA VAL A 741 40.92 16.75 16.77
C VAL A 741 42.35 16.38 16.39
N SER A 742 42.57 15.92 15.15
CA SER A 742 43.91 15.66 14.62
C SER A 742 44.72 16.96 14.47
N TRP A 743 44.07 18.02 13.96
CA TRP A 743 44.65 19.35 13.88
C TRP A 743 44.97 19.90 15.27
N LEU A 744 44.00 19.88 16.19
CA LEU A 744 44.13 20.40 17.55
C LEU A 744 45.25 19.68 18.32
N SER A 745 45.35 18.36 18.17
CA SER A 745 46.46 17.58 18.74
C SER A 745 47.82 18.01 18.21
N ARG A 746 47.91 18.25 16.90
CA ARG A 746 49.16 18.63 16.24
C ARG A 746 49.63 20.03 16.66
N VAL A 747 48.73 20.99 16.76
CA VAL A 747 49.07 22.39 17.11
C VAL A 747 49.38 22.55 18.59
N THR A 748 48.67 21.86 19.48
CA THR A 748 48.92 21.91 20.94
C THR A 748 50.00 20.96 21.43
N ARG A 749 50.37 19.96 20.61
CA ARG A 749 51.20 18.80 20.99
C ARG A 749 50.60 17.95 22.13
N GLN A 750 49.31 18.09 22.36
CA GLN A 750 48.56 17.28 23.32
C GLN A 750 47.75 16.21 22.60
N ARG A 751 47.26 15.21 23.33
CA ARG A 751 46.44 14.13 22.75
C ARG A 751 44.97 14.48 22.83
N TYR A 752 44.47 15.18 21.81
CA TYR A 752 43.04 15.45 21.64
C TYR A 752 42.35 14.36 20.81
N ARG A 753 41.12 14.05 21.19
CA ARG A 753 40.29 13.02 20.53
C ARG A 753 38.81 13.31 20.76
N LEU A 754 37.95 12.57 20.05
CA LEU A 754 36.55 12.49 20.45
C LEU A 754 36.44 11.71 21.77
N LEU A 755 35.41 12.04 22.55
CA LEU A 755 35.05 11.24 23.71
C LEU A 755 34.63 9.84 23.26
N SER A 756 34.90 8.84 24.09
CA SER A 756 34.09 7.63 24.01
C SER A 756 32.68 7.94 24.48
N GLU A 757 31.73 7.11 24.09
CA GLU A 757 30.36 7.26 24.54
C GLU A 757 30.24 7.11 26.07
N ALA A 758 31.06 6.24 26.65
CA ALA A 758 31.11 6.04 28.09
C ALA A 758 31.64 7.28 28.82
N GLU A 759 32.71 7.89 28.32
CA GLU A 759 33.24 9.14 28.84
C GLU A 759 32.23 10.29 28.70
N TRP A 760 31.50 10.33 27.58
CA TRP A 760 30.47 11.32 27.34
C TRP A 760 29.33 11.18 28.35
N GLU A 761 28.80 9.96 28.54
CA GLU A 761 27.70 9.75 29.49
C GLU A 761 28.14 10.01 30.94
N TYR A 762 29.34 9.59 31.32
CA TYR A 762 29.90 9.89 32.64
C TYR A 762 29.97 11.41 32.88
N SER A 763 30.52 12.11 31.89
CA SER A 763 30.66 13.56 31.92
C SER A 763 29.31 14.26 31.96
N ALA A 764 28.31 13.75 31.23
CA ALA A 764 26.95 14.27 31.22
C ALA A 764 26.26 14.06 32.57
N ARG A 765 26.46 12.91 33.23
CA ARG A 765 25.86 12.59 34.53
C ARG A 765 26.47 13.41 35.67
N ALA A 766 27.79 13.66 35.63
CA ALA A 766 28.52 14.42 36.65
C ALA A 766 28.19 13.99 38.10
N GLY A 767 28.13 12.67 38.34
CA GLY A 767 27.77 12.07 39.63
C GLY A 767 26.26 11.86 39.86
N GLY A 768 25.39 12.39 38.99
CA GLY A 768 23.94 12.19 39.04
C GLY A 768 23.50 10.77 38.64
N GLN A 769 22.54 10.21 39.38
CA GLN A 769 21.95 8.89 39.11
C GLN A 769 20.58 8.96 38.39
N GLY A 770 20.04 10.17 38.20
CA GLY A 770 18.74 10.40 37.57
C GLY A 770 18.75 10.36 36.04
N LEU A 771 17.64 10.80 35.46
CA LEU A 771 17.49 10.97 34.00
C LEU A 771 18.36 12.10 33.44
N PHE A 772 18.61 13.15 34.24
CA PHE A 772 19.49 14.28 33.92
C PHE A 772 20.56 14.44 35.00
N SER A 773 21.58 15.26 34.74
CA SER A 773 22.63 15.61 35.72
C SER A 773 22.10 16.22 37.01
N PHE A 774 20.95 16.90 36.94
CA PHE A 774 20.32 17.60 38.05
C PHE A 774 19.15 16.82 38.68
N GLY A 775 18.92 15.56 38.29
CA GLY A 775 17.84 14.71 38.85
C GLY A 775 16.80 14.27 37.82
N ASN A 776 15.58 13.98 38.28
CA ASN A 776 14.49 13.45 37.45
C ASN A 776 13.44 14.54 37.14
N ASP A 777 13.02 14.61 35.87
CA ASP A 777 11.87 15.35 35.30
C ASP A 777 11.34 16.55 36.12
N ASP A 778 12.11 17.64 36.08
CA ASP A 778 11.62 18.97 36.44
C ASP A 778 11.81 19.89 35.22
N ASP A 779 10.71 20.17 34.51
CA ASP A 779 10.67 21.05 33.33
C ASP A 779 11.22 22.46 33.61
N ALA A 780 11.09 22.95 34.86
CA ALA A 780 11.64 24.24 35.23
C ALA A 780 13.16 24.18 35.36
N LEU A 781 13.70 23.09 35.90
CA LEU A 781 15.15 22.87 35.93
C LEU A 781 15.71 22.63 34.52
N LEU A 782 15.06 21.82 33.68
CA LEU A 782 15.56 21.56 32.33
C LEU A 782 15.80 22.84 31.53
N LYS A 783 14.88 23.83 31.61
CA LYS A 783 15.04 25.14 30.95
C LYS A 783 16.28 25.92 31.40
N LEU A 784 16.83 25.64 32.58
CA LEU A 784 18.05 26.27 33.09
C LEU A 784 19.32 25.59 32.60
N TYR A 785 19.25 24.31 32.20
CA TYR A 785 20.41 23.51 31.77
C TYR A 785 20.46 23.23 30.27
N ALA A 786 19.35 23.39 29.55
CA ALA A 786 19.18 22.92 28.18
C ALA A 786 18.63 23.97 27.21
N TRP A 787 19.10 23.90 25.96
CA TRP A 787 18.41 24.44 24.79
C TRP A 787 17.76 23.31 24.01
N TYR A 788 16.44 23.35 23.84
CA TYR A 788 15.64 22.27 23.28
C TYR A 788 14.40 22.83 22.57
N ASP A 789 13.56 21.98 21.99
CA ASP A 789 12.48 22.40 21.08
C ASP A 789 11.59 23.53 21.64
N ALA A 790 11.32 23.52 22.94
CA ALA A 790 10.43 24.48 23.59
C ALA A 790 11.07 25.84 23.94
N ASN A 791 12.40 25.98 23.90
CA ASN A 791 13.08 27.21 24.33
C ASN A 791 14.22 27.69 23.42
N SER A 792 14.49 27.02 22.30
CA SER A 792 15.63 27.31 21.42
C SER A 792 15.37 28.35 20.32
N ASP A 793 14.11 28.73 20.11
CA ASP A 793 13.63 29.51 18.95
C ASP A 793 13.95 28.87 17.60
N GLY A 794 14.03 27.54 17.55
CA GLY A 794 14.24 26.79 16.31
C GLY A 794 15.67 26.92 15.74
N ARG A 795 16.67 27.11 16.59
CA ARG A 795 18.08 27.26 16.21
C ARG A 795 19.02 26.87 17.36
N THR A 796 20.30 26.68 17.04
CA THR A 796 21.36 26.59 18.06
C THR A 796 21.40 27.86 18.92
N ASN A 797 22.13 27.84 20.03
CA ASN A 797 22.37 29.01 20.86
C ASN A 797 23.87 29.09 21.23
N PRO A 798 24.37 30.28 21.64
CA PRO A 798 25.76 30.41 22.06
C PRO A 798 26.12 29.40 23.14
N VAL A 799 27.27 28.74 23.00
CA VAL A 799 27.71 27.72 23.94
C VAL A 799 27.93 28.31 25.33
N GLY A 800 27.68 27.53 26.37
CA GLY A 800 27.86 27.95 27.77
C GLY A 800 26.79 28.90 28.29
N SER A 801 25.69 29.12 27.55
CA SER A 801 24.64 30.08 27.94
C SER A 801 23.59 29.52 28.92
N LYS A 802 23.63 28.21 29.19
CA LYS A 802 22.86 27.53 30.24
C LYS A 802 23.74 27.13 31.42
N LYS A 803 23.14 26.68 32.52
CA LYS A 803 23.86 26.21 33.72
C LYS A 803 24.73 24.99 33.38
N ALA A 804 25.95 24.98 33.91
CA ALA A 804 26.80 23.81 33.88
C ALA A 804 26.34 22.71 34.83
N ASN A 805 26.67 21.46 34.53
CA ASN A 805 26.52 20.35 35.46
C ASN A 805 27.57 20.39 36.59
N ALA A 806 27.57 19.42 37.50
CA ALA A 806 28.46 19.41 38.67
C ALA A 806 29.96 19.29 38.33
N PHE A 807 30.32 18.90 37.10
CA PHE A 807 31.70 18.91 36.62
C PHE A 807 32.07 20.23 35.92
N GLY A 808 31.15 21.20 35.81
CA GLY A 808 31.41 22.47 35.13
C GLY A 808 31.24 22.41 33.61
N LEU A 809 30.66 21.34 33.07
CA LEU A 809 30.36 21.20 31.64
C LEU A 809 28.98 21.78 31.31
N HIS A 810 28.92 22.61 30.27
CA HIS A 810 27.69 23.21 29.78
C HIS A 810 27.11 22.41 28.60
N ASP A 811 25.81 22.59 28.36
CA ASP A 811 25.10 22.09 27.18
C ASP A 811 25.15 20.56 26.99
N MET A 812 25.41 19.79 28.06
CA MET A 812 25.37 18.31 28.02
C MET A 812 23.95 17.75 27.78
N HIS A 813 22.93 18.61 27.76
CA HIS A 813 21.52 18.29 27.59
C HIS A 813 20.91 19.26 26.56
N GLY A 814 21.04 19.00 25.26
CA GLY A 814 20.50 19.84 24.19
C GLY A 814 21.55 20.72 23.49
N ASN A 815 21.12 21.84 22.90
CA ASN A 815 21.86 22.68 21.95
C ASN A 815 22.22 21.94 20.65
N VAL A 816 23.26 21.11 20.62
CA VAL A 816 23.52 20.20 19.49
C VAL A 816 23.85 18.80 19.95
N ALA A 817 23.47 17.79 19.16
CA ALA A 817 23.89 16.43 19.43
C ALA A 817 25.38 16.28 19.10
N GLU A 818 26.12 15.59 19.96
CA GLU A 818 27.59 15.54 19.91
C GLU A 818 28.10 14.19 19.38
N TRP A 819 28.99 14.24 18.39
CA TRP A 819 29.69 13.06 17.88
C TRP A 819 30.63 12.45 18.94
N VAL A 820 30.57 11.12 19.09
CA VAL A 820 31.53 10.33 19.90
C VAL A 820 32.31 9.34 19.03
N GLU A 821 33.38 8.75 19.57
CA GLU A 821 34.24 7.81 18.85
C GLU A 821 33.55 6.46 18.57
N ASP A 822 32.59 6.05 19.39
CA ASP A 822 31.97 4.72 19.36
C ASP A 822 31.16 4.43 18.09
N CYS A 823 31.26 3.18 17.64
CA CYS A 823 30.37 2.61 16.64
C CYS A 823 28.97 2.36 17.22
N ALA A 824 27.95 2.58 16.40
CA ALA A 824 26.58 2.33 16.81
C ALA A 824 26.28 0.82 16.87
N PHE A 825 25.92 0.34 18.06
CA PHE A 825 25.39 -1.01 18.29
C PHE A 825 23.98 -0.92 18.88
N TYR A 826 23.17 -1.95 18.65
CA TYR A 826 21.76 -1.94 19.05
C TYR A 826 21.55 -2.00 20.57
N GLU A 827 22.39 -2.73 21.29
CA GLU A 827 22.32 -2.92 22.75
C GLU A 827 23.69 -2.73 23.40
N TYR A 828 23.72 -2.38 24.69
CA TYR A 828 24.95 -2.37 25.44
C TYR A 828 25.45 -3.80 25.70
N SER A 829 26.78 -3.96 25.68
CA SER A 829 27.42 -5.20 26.16
C SER A 829 27.31 -5.29 27.68
N THR A 830 27.10 -6.49 28.23
CA THR A 830 27.14 -6.73 29.67
C THR A 830 28.55 -6.86 30.25
N LYS A 831 29.59 -6.86 29.40
CA LYS A 831 30.98 -6.91 29.85
C LYS A 831 31.38 -5.57 30.45
N GLU A 832 32.02 -5.61 31.62
CA GLU A 832 32.62 -4.42 32.22
C GLU A 832 33.60 -3.77 31.24
N ARG A 833 33.54 -2.44 31.14
CA ARG A 833 34.39 -1.64 30.25
C ARG A 833 35.20 -0.63 31.03
N ASP A 834 36.33 -0.26 30.46
CA ASP A 834 37.33 0.66 31.02
C ASP A 834 37.14 2.13 30.59
N GLY A 835 36.02 2.43 29.91
CA GLY A 835 35.77 3.73 29.27
C GLY A 835 36.30 3.84 27.85
N SER A 836 37.01 2.84 27.32
CA SER A 836 37.48 2.87 25.93
C SER A 836 36.34 2.78 24.90
N PRO A 837 36.47 3.47 23.76
CA PRO A 837 35.43 3.49 22.73
C PRO A 837 35.25 2.11 22.08
N TRP A 838 34.00 1.77 21.77
CA TRP A 838 33.64 0.58 21.03
C TRP A 838 33.82 0.78 19.53
N VAL A 839 34.99 0.39 19.04
CA VAL A 839 35.32 0.42 17.61
C VAL A 839 35.17 -0.96 16.97
N ALA A 840 34.74 -0.99 15.70
CA ALA A 840 34.67 -2.20 14.88
C ALA A 840 35.14 -1.90 13.45
N ALA A 841 35.60 -2.94 12.73
CA ALA A 841 36.17 -2.78 11.39
C ALA A 841 35.17 -2.22 10.35
N ASN A 842 33.88 -2.54 10.48
CA ASN A 842 32.81 -2.14 9.55
C ASN A 842 31.83 -1.16 10.21
N CYS A 843 32.34 0.01 10.58
CA CYS A 843 31.60 1.01 11.35
C CYS A 843 30.97 2.07 10.44
N GLY A 844 29.81 1.76 9.85
CA GLY A 844 29.09 2.70 8.97
C GLY A 844 28.33 3.82 9.70
N LYS A 845 28.06 3.64 11.00
CA LYS A 845 27.36 4.60 11.85
C LYS A 845 28.09 4.80 13.18
N ARG A 846 28.12 6.04 13.65
CA ARG A 846 28.70 6.42 14.94
C ARG A 846 27.61 6.89 15.88
N VAL A 847 27.85 6.74 17.17
CA VAL A 847 26.93 7.21 18.20
C VAL A 847 26.96 8.74 18.26
N ILE A 848 25.81 9.33 18.53
CA ILE A 848 25.64 10.74 18.91
C ILE A 848 24.90 10.81 20.25
N ARG A 849 25.22 11.81 21.08
CA ARG A 849 24.67 11.96 22.44
C ARG A 849 24.22 13.41 22.70
N GLY A 850 23.47 13.64 23.78
CA GLY A 850 23.07 14.98 24.26
C GLY A 850 21.71 15.47 23.81
N GLY A 851 21.25 15.05 22.63
CA GLY A 851 20.09 15.66 21.99
C GLY A 851 20.41 17.05 21.46
N SER A 852 19.42 17.75 20.89
CA SER A 852 19.67 19.04 20.22
C SER A 852 18.57 20.05 20.47
N TRP A 853 18.77 21.27 19.96
CA TRP A 853 17.83 22.38 20.02
C TRP A 853 16.42 22.07 19.47
N ARG A 854 16.28 21.00 18.66
CA ARG A 854 15.02 20.57 18.05
C ARG A 854 14.41 19.32 18.67
N TYR A 855 15.05 18.71 19.67
CA TYR A 855 14.53 17.53 20.32
C TYR A 855 13.77 17.90 21.60
N GLY A 856 12.75 17.10 21.92
CA GLY A 856 12.01 17.22 23.19
C GLY A 856 12.75 16.59 24.37
N PRO A 857 12.34 16.90 25.62
CA PRO A 857 13.05 16.52 26.85
C PRO A 857 13.49 15.06 26.96
N PHE A 858 12.69 14.13 26.44
CA PHE A 858 12.99 12.70 26.49
C PHE A 858 14.29 12.32 25.77
N ALA A 859 14.70 13.04 24.73
CA ALA A 859 15.94 12.76 23.99
C ALA A 859 17.18 13.45 24.60
N LEU A 860 17.00 14.29 25.63
CA LEU A 860 18.06 15.05 26.28
C LEU A 860 18.60 14.36 27.56
N ARG A 861 18.00 13.23 27.94
CA ARG A 861 18.40 12.45 29.13
C ARG A 861 19.87 12.03 29.00
N SER A 862 20.60 11.94 30.12
CA SER A 862 22.01 11.52 30.12
C SER A 862 22.21 10.19 29.40
N ALA A 863 21.28 9.24 29.53
CA ALA A 863 21.33 7.93 28.88
C ALA A 863 20.83 7.91 27.42
N ALA A 864 20.21 8.98 26.91
CA ALA A 864 19.60 8.98 25.58
C ALA A 864 20.65 8.99 24.46
N ARG A 865 20.68 7.90 23.69
CA ARG A 865 21.67 7.68 22.63
C ARG A 865 20.99 7.71 21.29
N ASP A 866 21.67 8.19 20.26
CA ASP A 866 21.26 7.98 18.87
C ASP A 866 22.46 7.65 17.99
N SER A 867 22.25 7.47 16.69
CA SER A 867 23.34 7.19 15.75
C SER A 867 23.11 7.81 14.39
N ALA A 868 24.20 8.18 13.74
CA ALA A 868 24.16 8.72 12.38
C ALA A 868 25.32 8.17 11.53
N GLY A 869 25.13 8.19 10.21
CA GLY A 869 26.14 7.74 9.25
C GLY A 869 27.37 8.65 9.28
N ILE A 870 28.57 8.08 9.12
CA ILE A 870 29.84 8.82 9.26
C ILE A 870 29.99 10.01 8.30
N ASP A 871 29.33 9.97 7.14
CA ASP A 871 29.37 11.01 6.10
C ASP A 871 28.14 11.94 6.12
N THR A 872 27.28 11.79 7.12
CA THR A 872 26.10 12.65 7.30
C THR A 872 26.43 13.82 8.20
N PHE A 873 25.82 14.97 7.93
CA PHE A 873 25.88 16.17 8.75
C PHE A 873 24.48 16.79 8.84
N ASP A 874 24.23 17.59 9.87
CA ASP A 874 22.97 18.33 10.04
C ASP A 874 23.22 19.61 10.84
N ASP A 875 22.24 20.50 10.85
CA ASP A 875 22.32 21.79 11.54
C ASP A 875 22.07 21.70 13.06
N ASP A 876 21.85 20.49 13.57
CA ASP A 876 21.63 20.17 14.98
C ASP A 876 22.69 19.22 15.54
N ARG A 877 23.78 18.96 14.79
CA ARG A 877 24.87 18.05 15.15
C ARG A 877 26.23 18.75 15.14
N GLY A 878 26.91 18.70 16.27
CA GLY A 878 28.24 19.26 16.48
C GLY A 878 29.19 18.28 17.16
N MET A 879 30.11 18.80 17.97
CA MET A 879 31.12 17.98 18.64
C MET A 879 31.64 18.61 19.93
N ARG A 880 32.22 17.75 20.75
CA ARG A 880 33.03 18.08 21.92
C ARG A 880 34.31 17.25 21.89
N VAL A 881 35.37 17.73 22.53
CA VAL A 881 36.68 17.05 22.51
C VAL A 881 37.10 16.61 23.90
N ALA A 882 37.80 15.48 23.96
CA ALA A 882 38.55 15.04 25.12
C ALA A 882 40.05 15.24 24.90
N ARG A 883 40.77 15.45 26.01
CA ARG A 883 42.23 15.42 26.08
C ARG A 883 42.67 14.37 27.09
N ASP A 884 43.54 13.45 26.68
CA ASP A 884 44.17 12.52 27.63
C ASP A 884 45.13 13.28 28.56
N LEU A 885 45.05 13.02 29.86
CA LEU A 885 45.99 13.53 30.86
C LEU A 885 47.04 12.46 31.17
N ALA A 886 48.25 12.90 31.54
CA ALA A 886 49.27 11.98 32.01
C ALA A 886 48.88 11.41 33.39
N ASP A 887 49.17 10.13 33.60
CA ASP A 887 49.02 9.45 34.89
C ASP A 887 49.94 10.02 35.98
#